data_AF-A0A242PD39-F1
#
_entry.id   AF-A0A242PD39-F1
#
_cell.length_a   1.000
_cell.length_b   1.000
_cell.length_c   1.000
_cell.angle_alpha   90.00
_cell.angle_beta   90.00
_cell.angle_gamma   90.00
#
_symmetry.space_group_name_H-M   'P 1'
#
loop_
_entity.id
_entity.type
_entity.pdbx_description
1 polymer ?
#
loop_
_entity_poly.entity_id
_entity_poly.type
_entity_poly.pdbx_seq_one_letter_code
_entity_poly.pdbx_strand_id
1 'polypeptide(L)'
;MNSKLEEAVAIFNSLGWEKVTIDTILQQPLGTKEQQKIALNGLKNGDWERLIKREANSDYSNEGYIECNLKHITLYAIRIGVSITRALEFAYFADRPLLLPIIKDKGEKYATNFISKACVSRRRVFEHSSSVFGDIAVQLVDQLNLAIPESYEYMKDWAVYAALSMGLPAEDYSRAVSTQELPTQEQIKRRFSEHIKIGIAVNVPATGPFFSVFIEGVKQGWLSKHDAIEFIFFALDIASRPGDRKVWVSAIEGLGISTTTLCERTAVLIPLLAKGESDVIAKIAPILIKNVDDELLNEVMIASFSAKVKSTKQLVLKTAMTRKALSDVEQLTPWLAIWCDDKDKSIAKLARQLANHWQLNYAQIEESHTQDIKHLWQKTPSLWTCPQFDWGEVTPQALTELASELVNRREFVCDTVVERFLAVANKIAYNDPQSARTSLAGVKPTSVDVLLNLIACWVKGIEPEGYWGADQKDMVHEVLHARNYVVCKNLDQLPCILSTPSKSDLSITVDDFCKRLEKYQKNKIHALEADIFLALTRLDTKTQSSKNLNLLKTLKVDVILQSGKKIPINASDIVLAYLNCPVKEVLLDYNEEYFWDIKIPTTPSLQYFPKRFDSLGDLTTSAFSVFPLWGDAAIRLSVSSFNEMEHGKGLIFRQIAKRQIPLTAGVAMNILAAQRSASPRAIADIALAVNEAWERGLLIPGIADVFLLDWINSTPSKLVSLVATLSNIAQQGLLSVVWPILDELILASLKAPRLLVGTDEIVNAIAEFLPEVQFAVTNGLASPNQLDLLGLRTLAEKTGSSRVINVAKYIITQLPDIKFVKSKKSNEVNVTDFDKIWPKKEKNIPVLDDGAIISIDLFEQSKSNSAFIFTLKLPDINDRVFHIVKTNWFYDLEEGQCQAYPAPIEHPKFTTDSQKSVYLHWDNDKKALLVSKYRNWLKNEDGPLSSTKIPALSNTLLMVVIGLLAQDGEGAYFAENYVLTSHIDEETVRRAILLFLKNPIVSPAKLIRSLEKEIKFLPLLWPILIECVRFVGNLISRGEKIPVWTNRILDISLQYSAYLKEAALRGYIKDAKWEGLHEIASSKLKSTAVAKAKQLQEDLNINL
;
A
#
# COMPACT_ATOMS: atom_id res chain seq x y z
N MET A 1 -26.71 -22.80 20.99
CA MET A 1 -27.40 -22.43 19.74
C MET A 1 -28.67 -21.66 20.08
N ASN A 2 -29.10 -20.76 19.20
CA ASN A 2 -30.29 -19.92 19.40
C ASN A 2 -31.56 -20.74 19.12
N SER A 3 -32.42 -20.95 20.12
CA SER A 3 -33.64 -21.79 20.00
C SER A 3 -34.57 -21.35 18.86
N LYS A 4 -34.60 -20.05 18.54
CA LYS A 4 -35.39 -19.51 17.43
C LYS A 4 -34.83 -19.89 16.06
N LEU A 5 -33.51 -20.08 15.96
CA LEU A 5 -32.86 -20.50 14.72
C LEU A 5 -33.10 -22.00 14.48
N GLU A 6 -33.07 -22.81 15.53
CA GLU A 6 -33.45 -24.24 15.45
C GLU A 6 -34.90 -24.42 14.99
N GLU A 7 -35.84 -23.62 15.52
CA GLU A 7 -37.23 -23.61 15.05
C GLU A 7 -37.34 -23.23 13.56
N ALA A 8 -36.55 -22.25 13.10
CA ALA A 8 -36.55 -21.85 11.70
C ALA A 8 -35.97 -22.94 10.78
N VAL A 9 -34.91 -23.62 11.20
CA VAL A 9 -34.32 -24.76 10.49
C VAL A 9 -35.28 -25.94 10.47
N ALA A 10 -36.02 -26.20 11.56
CA ALA A 10 -37.06 -27.22 11.61
C ALA A 10 -38.21 -26.94 10.63
N ILE A 11 -38.67 -25.68 10.54
CA ILE A 11 -39.66 -25.27 9.54
C ILE A 11 -39.11 -25.46 8.13
N PHE A 12 -37.90 -24.97 7.85
CA PHE A 12 -37.22 -25.14 6.58
C PHE A 12 -37.12 -26.61 6.14
N ASN A 13 -36.72 -27.50 7.06
CA ASN A 13 -36.64 -28.94 6.83
C ASN A 13 -38.03 -29.58 6.61
N SER A 14 -39.03 -29.20 7.41
CA SER A 14 -40.41 -29.69 7.28
C SER A 14 -41.04 -29.33 5.93
N LEU A 15 -40.63 -28.19 5.36
CA LEU A 15 -41.06 -27.72 4.05
C LEU A 15 -40.25 -28.33 2.91
N GLY A 16 -39.31 -29.25 3.18
CA GLY A 16 -38.56 -30.00 2.18
C GLY A 16 -37.46 -29.21 1.47
N TRP A 17 -37.07 -28.04 1.98
CA TRP A 17 -36.07 -27.20 1.33
C TRP A 17 -34.64 -27.79 1.35
N GLU A 18 -34.33 -28.68 2.30
CA GLU A 18 -32.99 -29.27 2.42
C GLU A 18 -32.57 -30.07 1.17
N LYS A 19 -33.51 -30.79 0.57
CA LYS A 19 -33.26 -31.75 -0.51
C LYS A 19 -33.81 -31.32 -1.87
N VAL A 20 -34.29 -30.08 -1.99
CA VAL A 20 -34.87 -29.58 -3.24
C VAL A 20 -33.77 -29.39 -4.30
N THR A 21 -34.07 -29.75 -5.55
CA THR A 21 -33.15 -29.55 -6.67
C THR A 21 -33.16 -28.10 -7.15
N ILE A 22 -32.04 -27.63 -7.72
CA ILE A 22 -31.90 -26.28 -8.28
C ILE A 22 -33.02 -25.94 -9.26
N ASP A 23 -33.47 -26.90 -10.09
CA ASP A 23 -34.51 -26.67 -11.10
C ASP A 23 -35.91 -26.36 -10.52
N THR A 24 -36.20 -26.84 -9.30
CA THR A 24 -37.53 -26.74 -8.68
C THR A 24 -37.57 -25.82 -7.46
N ILE A 25 -36.41 -25.33 -7.00
CA ILE A 25 -36.25 -24.57 -5.75
C ILE A 25 -37.08 -23.27 -5.71
N LEU A 26 -37.27 -22.60 -6.85
CA LEU A 26 -38.09 -21.39 -6.92
C LEU A 26 -39.59 -21.68 -6.75
N GLN A 27 -40.02 -22.91 -7.03
CA GLN A 27 -41.42 -23.35 -6.87
C GLN A 27 -41.71 -23.87 -5.46
N GLN A 28 -40.68 -24.07 -4.64
CA GLN A 28 -40.81 -24.63 -3.29
C GLN A 28 -41.69 -23.73 -2.39
N PRO A 29 -42.66 -24.29 -1.64
CA PRO A 29 -43.55 -23.52 -0.78
C PRO A 29 -42.80 -22.86 0.37
N LEU A 30 -43.24 -21.65 0.74
CA LEU A 30 -42.66 -20.88 1.85
C LEU A 30 -43.23 -21.24 3.23
N GLY A 31 -44.25 -22.10 3.27
CA GLY A 31 -45.04 -22.39 4.47
C GLY A 31 -46.19 -21.40 4.69
N THR A 32 -46.98 -21.63 5.73
CA THR A 32 -48.08 -20.72 6.14
C THR A 32 -47.53 -19.35 6.59
N LYS A 33 -48.38 -18.32 6.66
CA LYS A 33 -47.96 -16.99 7.13
C LYS A 33 -47.39 -17.03 8.56
N GLU A 34 -47.90 -17.93 9.40
CA GLU A 34 -47.40 -18.13 10.75
C GLU A 34 -46.02 -18.80 10.75
N GLN A 35 -45.83 -19.86 9.97
CA GLN A 35 -44.52 -20.50 9.77
C GLN A 35 -43.48 -19.52 9.22
N GLN A 36 -43.85 -18.71 8.22
CA GLN A 36 -42.96 -17.67 7.66
C GLN A 36 -42.55 -16.64 8.73
N LYS A 37 -43.47 -16.24 9.62
CA LYS A 37 -43.18 -15.29 10.71
C LYS A 37 -42.21 -15.88 11.73
N ILE A 38 -42.38 -17.16 12.08
CA ILE A 38 -41.49 -17.87 13.01
C ILE A 38 -40.10 -18.03 12.37
N ALA A 39 -40.05 -18.55 11.13
CA ALA A 39 -38.81 -18.74 10.40
C ALA A 39 -38.05 -17.42 10.20
N LEU A 40 -38.75 -16.33 9.83
CA LEU A 40 -38.16 -15.00 9.69
C LEU A 40 -37.58 -14.49 11.02
N ASN A 41 -38.25 -14.76 12.14
CA ASN A 41 -37.78 -14.35 13.46
C ASN A 41 -36.48 -15.07 13.86
N GLY A 42 -36.29 -16.32 13.43
CA GLY A 42 -35.06 -17.08 13.64
C GLY A 42 -33.94 -16.73 12.65
N LEU A 43 -34.27 -16.47 11.38
CA LEU A 43 -33.28 -16.25 10.31
C LEU A 43 -32.78 -14.81 10.19
N LYS A 44 -33.49 -13.84 10.78
CA LYS A 44 -33.11 -12.43 10.72
C LYS A 44 -31.86 -12.07 11.54
N ASN A 45 -31.49 -12.89 12.54
CA ASN A 45 -30.39 -12.66 13.49
C ASN A 45 -29.58 -13.97 13.73
N GLY A 46 -28.42 -13.86 14.37
CA GLY A 46 -27.55 -14.99 14.78
C GLY A 46 -26.54 -15.43 13.72
N ASP A 47 -25.45 -16.10 14.11
CA ASP A 47 -24.44 -16.55 13.14
C ASP A 47 -24.86 -17.87 12.48
N TRP A 48 -24.68 -17.97 11.15
CA TRP A 48 -24.95 -19.20 10.40
C TRP A 48 -23.68 -20.02 10.14
N GLU A 49 -22.51 -19.44 10.39
CA GLU A 49 -21.19 -20.04 10.15
C GLU A 49 -20.14 -19.53 11.14
N ARG A 50 -19.00 -20.22 11.15
CA ARG A 50 -17.81 -19.83 11.90
C ARG A 50 -16.54 -20.09 11.11
N LEU A 51 -15.61 -19.14 11.12
CA LEU A 51 -14.26 -19.36 10.62
C LEU A 51 -13.49 -20.29 11.58
N ILE A 52 -12.99 -21.40 11.05
CA ILE A 52 -12.11 -22.33 11.77
C ILE A 52 -10.76 -22.38 11.05
N LYS A 53 -9.69 -22.05 11.78
CA LYS A 53 -8.32 -22.18 11.31
C LYS A 53 -7.97 -23.67 11.23
N ARG A 54 -7.63 -24.17 10.04
CA ARG A 54 -7.07 -25.52 9.89
C ARG A 54 -5.64 -25.51 10.41
N GLU A 55 -5.34 -26.37 11.39
CA GLU A 55 -4.08 -26.38 12.14
C GLU A 55 -2.82 -26.58 11.26
N ALA A 56 -2.97 -27.01 10.00
CA ALA A 56 -1.82 -27.35 9.15
C ALA A 56 -1.27 -26.21 8.29
N ASN A 57 -2.08 -25.26 7.79
CA ASN A 57 -1.65 -24.40 6.66
C ASN A 57 -2.05 -22.91 6.75
N SER A 58 -2.46 -22.39 7.91
CA SER A 58 -2.98 -21.00 8.01
C SER A 58 -4.24 -20.72 7.15
N ASP A 59 -4.85 -21.76 6.58
CA ASP A 59 -6.12 -21.66 5.86
C ASP A 59 -7.29 -21.67 6.84
N TYR A 60 -8.23 -20.77 6.61
CA TYR A 60 -9.49 -20.69 7.33
C TYR A 60 -10.59 -21.39 6.51
N SER A 61 -11.34 -22.30 7.14
CA SER A 61 -12.53 -22.90 6.55
C SER A 61 -13.77 -22.51 7.34
N ASN A 62 -14.82 -22.12 6.65
CA ASN A 62 -16.11 -21.80 7.26
C ASN A 62 -16.85 -23.11 7.59
N GLU A 63 -17.20 -23.30 8.86
CA GLU A 63 -18.06 -24.40 9.32
C GLU A 63 -19.44 -23.82 9.70
N GLY A 64 -20.53 -24.41 9.22
CA GLY A 64 -21.88 -23.92 9.47
C GLY A 64 -22.32 -24.15 10.93
N TYR A 65 -22.89 -23.13 11.59
CA TYR A 65 -23.57 -23.29 12.90
C TYR A 65 -24.87 -24.09 12.80
N ILE A 66 -25.42 -24.23 11.59
CA ILE A 66 -26.69 -24.88 11.30
C ILE A 66 -26.45 -26.13 10.44
N GLU A 67 -26.96 -27.27 10.89
CA GLU A 67 -26.94 -28.55 10.15
C GLU A 67 -27.98 -28.55 9.01
N CYS A 68 -27.79 -27.66 8.03
CA CYS A 68 -28.64 -27.60 6.83
C CYS A 68 -27.88 -27.02 5.64
N ASN A 69 -28.44 -27.18 4.45
CA ASN A 69 -27.89 -26.65 3.22
C ASN A 69 -27.91 -25.12 3.21
N LEU A 70 -26.75 -24.51 3.46
CA LEU A 70 -26.56 -23.05 3.53
C LEU A 70 -27.01 -22.32 2.26
N LYS A 71 -26.86 -22.95 1.09
CA LYS A 71 -27.33 -22.35 -0.18
C LYS A 71 -28.83 -22.21 -0.19
N HIS A 72 -29.53 -23.28 0.17
CA HIS A 72 -31.00 -23.35 0.13
C HIS A 72 -31.64 -22.49 1.22
N ILE A 73 -31.10 -22.52 2.44
CA ILE A 73 -31.66 -21.71 3.54
C ILE A 73 -31.45 -20.22 3.32
N THR A 74 -30.37 -19.82 2.65
CA THR A 74 -30.16 -18.43 2.20
C THR A 74 -31.27 -18.00 1.24
N LEU A 75 -31.55 -18.81 0.21
CA LEU A 75 -32.63 -18.53 -0.76
C LEU A 75 -34.00 -18.46 -0.07
N TYR A 76 -34.29 -19.40 0.83
CA TYR A 76 -35.51 -19.41 1.63
C TYR A 76 -35.64 -18.14 2.48
N ALA A 77 -34.58 -17.76 3.21
CA ALA A 77 -34.54 -16.57 4.06
C ALA A 77 -34.82 -15.29 3.27
N ILE A 78 -34.19 -15.15 2.10
CA ILE A 78 -34.46 -14.02 1.19
C ILE A 78 -35.94 -14.02 0.82
N ARG A 79 -36.49 -15.15 0.34
CA ARG A 79 -37.89 -15.25 -0.10
C ARG A 79 -38.88 -14.88 1.03
N ILE A 80 -38.69 -15.36 2.25
CA ILE A 80 -39.57 -15.01 3.40
C ILE A 80 -39.39 -13.58 3.93
N GLY A 81 -38.34 -12.88 3.51
CA GLY A 81 -38.22 -11.42 3.70
C GLY A 81 -37.25 -10.96 4.78
N VAL A 82 -36.10 -11.61 4.96
CA VAL A 82 -35.00 -11.03 5.75
C VAL A 82 -34.56 -9.67 5.17
N SER A 83 -33.94 -8.84 6.02
CA SER A 83 -33.44 -7.53 5.59
C SER A 83 -32.39 -7.67 4.47
N ILE A 84 -32.23 -6.64 3.64
CA ILE A 84 -31.26 -6.68 2.52
C ILE A 84 -29.82 -6.80 3.02
N THR A 85 -29.47 -6.13 4.12
CA THR A 85 -28.16 -6.28 4.76
C THR A 85 -27.91 -7.74 5.13
N ARG A 86 -28.91 -8.37 5.74
CA ARG A 86 -28.87 -9.77 6.15
C ARG A 86 -28.80 -10.72 4.94
N ALA A 87 -29.58 -10.44 3.90
CA ALA A 87 -29.51 -11.20 2.65
C ALA A 87 -28.10 -11.16 2.06
N LEU A 88 -27.47 -9.98 2.01
CA LEU A 88 -26.13 -9.79 1.45
C LEU A 88 -25.00 -10.37 2.32
N GLU A 89 -25.22 -10.60 3.61
CA GLU A 89 -24.28 -11.35 4.46
C GLU A 89 -24.11 -12.77 3.95
N PHE A 90 -25.20 -13.46 3.58
CA PHE A 90 -25.17 -14.88 3.20
C PHE A 90 -25.36 -15.15 1.72
N ALA A 91 -25.67 -14.13 0.91
CA ALA A 91 -25.92 -14.27 -0.53
C ALA A 91 -24.75 -14.89 -1.30
N TYR A 92 -23.53 -14.87 -0.76
CA TYR A 92 -22.39 -15.55 -1.38
C TYR A 92 -22.49 -17.08 -1.33
N PHE A 93 -23.29 -17.65 -0.41
CA PHE A 93 -23.59 -19.07 -0.35
C PHE A 93 -24.61 -19.51 -1.40
N ALA A 94 -25.58 -18.64 -1.68
CA ALA A 94 -26.64 -18.95 -2.62
C ALA A 94 -26.09 -19.09 -4.05
N ASP A 95 -26.65 -20.03 -4.81
CA ASP A 95 -26.35 -20.10 -6.24
C ASP A 95 -26.89 -18.84 -6.93
N ARG A 96 -25.97 -18.04 -7.47
CA ARG A 96 -26.25 -16.72 -8.05
C ARG A 96 -27.33 -16.71 -9.15
N PRO A 97 -27.45 -17.73 -10.02
CA PRO A 97 -28.57 -17.84 -10.96
C PRO A 97 -29.96 -17.81 -10.33
N LEU A 98 -30.08 -18.18 -9.06
CA LEU A 98 -31.35 -18.17 -8.34
C LEU A 98 -31.61 -16.84 -7.61
N LEU A 99 -30.57 -16.05 -7.33
CA LEU A 99 -30.72 -14.77 -6.64
C LEU A 99 -31.41 -13.72 -7.50
N LEU A 100 -31.03 -13.62 -8.78
CA LEU A 100 -31.61 -12.65 -9.71
C LEU A 100 -33.15 -12.77 -9.81
N PRO A 101 -33.74 -13.96 -10.12
CA PRO A 101 -35.20 -14.09 -10.18
C PRO A 101 -35.87 -13.85 -8.82
N ILE A 102 -35.26 -14.27 -7.70
CA ILE A 102 -35.82 -14.03 -6.35
C ILE A 102 -35.89 -12.55 -6.01
N ILE A 103 -34.84 -11.79 -6.31
CA ILE A 103 -34.79 -10.35 -6.05
C ILE A 103 -35.79 -9.63 -6.97
N LYS A 104 -35.87 -10.06 -8.23
CA LYS A 104 -36.82 -9.54 -9.23
C LYS A 104 -38.28 -9.71 -8.79
N ASP A 105 -38.66 -10.90 -8.31
CA ASP A 105 -40.02 -11.22 -7.85
C ASP A 105 -40.47 -10.38 -6.65
N LYS A 106 -39.53 -9.82 -5.87
CA LYS A 106 -39.84 -8.90 -4.76
C LYS A 106 -40.16 -7.47 -5.20
N GLY A 107 -39.99 -7.17 -6.48
CA GLY A 107 -40.35 -5.89 -7.08
C GLY A 107 -39.28 -4.81 -6.98
N GLU A 108 -39.53 -3.73 -7.70
CA GLU A 108 -38.58 -2.63 -7.97
C GLU A 108 -37.99 -2.02 -6.69
N LYS A 109 -38.82 -1.74 -5.70
CA LYS A 109 -38.36 -1.12 -4.43
C LYS A 109 -37.34 -1.99 -3.70
N TYR A 110 -37.51 -3.32 -3.73
CA TYR A 110 -36.56 -4.23 -3.10
C TYR A 110 -35.25 -4.30 -3.91
N ALA A 111 -35.36 -4.39 -5.25
CA ALA A 111 -34.22 -4.41 -6.16
C ALA A 111 -33.36 -3.14 -6.05
N THR A 112 -33.96 -1.94 -6.05
CA THR A 112 -33.23 -0.67 -5.89
C THR A 112 -32.45 -0.61 -4.56
N ASN A 113 -33.10 -1.02 -3.46
CA ASN A 113 -32.44 -1.07 -2.17
C ASN A 113 -31.32 -2.13 -2.14
N PHE A 114 -31.50 -3.27 -2.79
CA PHE A 114 -30.47 -4.30 -2.95
C PHE A 114 -29.25 -3.74 -3.67
N ILE A 115 -29.43 -3.12 -4.82
CA ILE A 115 -28.35 -2.51 -5.62
C ILE A 115 -27.54 -1.52 -4.78
N SER A 116 -28.22 -0.62 -4.05
CA SER A 116 -27.54 0.39 -3.21
C SER A 116 -26.66 -0.18 -2.08
N LYS A 117 -26.94 -1.42 -1.64
CA LYS A 117 -26.19 -2.10 -0.58
C LYS A 117 -25.20 -3.14 -1.11
N ALA A 118 -25.45 -3.64 -2.32
CA ALA A 118 -24.62 -4.61 -3.01
C ALA A 118 -23.42 -3.96 -3.69
N CYS A 119 -23.64 -2.85 -4.40
CA CYS A 119 -22.60 -2.08 -5.10
C CYS A 119 -21.92 -1.09 -4.13
N VAL A 120 -20.96 -1.58 -3.35
CA VAL A 120 -20.18 -0.79 -2.39
C VAL A 120 -18.69 -1.18 -2.43
N SER A 121 -17.80 -0.24 -2.09
CA SER A 121 -16.34 -0.43 -2.19
C SER A 121 -15.81 -1.65 -1.43
N ARG A 122 -16.28 -1.90 -0.19
CA ARG A 122 -15.89 -3.06 0.62
C ARG A 122 -16.23 -4.44 0.02
N ARG A 123 -17.07 -4.47 -1.02
CA ARG A 123 -17.44 -5.69 -1.76
C ARG A 123 -16.75 -5.74 -3.12
N ARG A 124 -15.71 -4.93 -3.34
CA ARG A 124 -14.90 -4.88 -4.55
C ARG A 124 -13.45 -5.15 -4.14
N VAL A 125 -12.77 -6.01 -4.88
CA VAL A 125 -11.39 -6.42 -4.53
C VAL A 125 -10.38 -5.42 -5.06
N PHE A 126 -10.55 -4.95 -6.30
CA PHE A 126 -9.69 -3.93 -6.91
C PHE A 126 -10.49 -2.75 -7.45
N GLU A 127 -9.87 -1.56 -7.46
CA GLU A 127 -10.51 -0.29 -7.89
C GLU A 127 -11.19 -0.35 -9.27
N HIS A 128 -10.68 -1.17 -10.19
CA HIS A 128 -11.17 -1.33 -11.57
C HIS A 128 -11.81 -2.70 -11.88
N SER A 129 -12.00 -3.54 -10.85
CA SER A 129 -12.70 -4.84 -10.95
C SER A 129 -14.19 -4.71 -10.68
N SER A 130 -15.01 -5.73 -10.94
CA SER A 130 -16.41 -5.78 -10.50
C SER A 130 -16.57 -5.98 -8.99
N SER A 131 -17.67 -5.50 -8.42
CA SER A 131 -18.09 -5.89 -7.07
C SER A 131 -18.65 -7.31 -7.08
N VAL A 132 -18.68 -7.93 -5.89
CA VAL A 132 -19.14 -9.32 -5.69
C VAL A 132 -20.51 -9.56 -6.33
N PHE A 133 -21.46 -8.61 -6.29
CA PHE A 133 -22.83 -8.79 -6.82
C PHE A 133 -23.16 -7.84 -7.98
N GLY A 134 -22.15 -7.29 -8.64
CA GLY A 134 -22.35 -6.29 -9.69
C GLY A 134 -23.10 -6.84 -10.92
N ASP A 135 -22.93 -8.12 -11.23
CA ASP A 135 -23.60 -8.83 -12.31
C ASP A 135 -25.12 -8.81 -12.14
N ILE A 136 -25.58 -9.16 -10.95
CA ILE A 136 -27.00 -9.15 -10.57
C ILE A 136 -27.52 -7.71 -10.57
N ALA A 137 -26.75 -6.76 -10.03
CA ALA A 137 -27.16 -5.37 -9.95
C ALA A 137 -27.41 -4.75 -11.33
N VAL A 138 -26.49 -4.94 -12.29
CA VAL A 138 -26.63 -4.44 -13.66
C VAL A 138 -27.82 -5.08 -14.37
N GLN A 139 -28.01 -6.40 -14.19
CA GLN A 139 -29.17 -7.09 -14.77
C GLN A 139 -30.50 -6.63 -14.17
N LEU A 140 -30.56 -6.35 -12.87
CA LEU A 140 -31.78 -5.83 -12.24
C LEU A 140 -32.16 -4.45 -12.77
N VAL A 141 -31.19 -3.56 -12.98
CA VAL A 141 -31.45 -2.22 -13.54
C VAL A 141 -32.06 -2.32 -14.93
N ASP A 142 -31.53 -3.19 -15.79
CA ASP A 142 -32.07 -3.41 -17.13
C ASP A 142 -33.43 -4.15 -17.11
N GLN A 143 -33.50 -5.32 -16.47
CA GLN A 143 -34.67 -6.20 -16.54
C GLN A 143 -35.92 -5.66 -15.84
N LEU A 144 -35.76 -4.79 -14.85
CA LEU A 144 -36.86 -4.09 -14.19
C LEU A 144 -37.02 -2.64 -14.67
N ASN A 145 -36.22 -2.21 -15.66
CA ASN A 145 -36.19 -0.84 -16.17
C ASN A 145 -36.09 0.22 -15.04
N LEU A 146 -35.23 -0.03 -14.06
CA LEU A 146 -35.07 0.85 -12.90
C LEU A 146 -34.40 2.17 -13.31
N ALA A 147 -34.55 3.20 -12.49
CA ALA A 147 -33.69 4.38 -12.59
C ALA A 147 -32.23 3.96 -12.44
N ILE A 148 -31.36 4.41 -13.34
CA ILE A 148 -29.93 4.13 -13.28
C ILE A 148 -29.40 4.78 -12.00
N PRO A 149 -28.78 4.02 -11.09
CA PRO A 149 -28.24 4.58 -9.87
C PRO A 149 -27.16 5.63 -10.15
N GLU A 150 -27.32 6.84 -9.61
CA GLU A 150 -26.27 7.85 -9.52
C GLU A 150 -25.24 7.47 -8.43
N SER A 151 -24.69 6.28 -8.56
CA SER A 151 -23.74 5.69 -7.62
C SER A 151 -22.43 5.41 -8.34
N TYR A 152 -21.37 5.97 -7.78
CA TYR A 152 -19.99 5.72 -8.20
C TYR A 152 -19.67 4.22 -8.28
N GLU A 153 -20.13 3.44 -7.30
CA GLU A 153 -19.84 2.01 -7.22
C GLU A 153 -20.69 1.16 -8.17
N TYR A 154 -21.95 1.53 -8.39
CA TYR A 154 -22.76 0.87 -9.42
C TYR A 154 -22.17 1.10 -10.81
N MET A 155 -21.76 2.34 -11.12
CA MET A 155 -21.24 2.67 -12.44
C MET A 155 -19.91 1.98 -12.76
N LYS A 156 -19.08 1.68 -11.75
CA LYS A 156 -17.90 0.81 -11.90
C LYS A 156 -18.29 -0.62 -12.30
N ASP A 157 -19.32 -1.19 -11.66
CA ASP A 157 -19.83 -2.52 -12.02
C ASP A 157 -20.37 -2.52 -13.45
N TRP A 158 -21.21 -1.55 -13.78
CA TRP A 158 -21.72 -1.39 -15.14
C TRP A 158 -20.61 -1.28 -16.17
N ALA A 159 -19.54 -0.52 -15.90
CA ALA A 159 -18.40 -0.38 -16.80
C ALA A 159 -17.68 -1.71 -17.06
N VAL A 160 -17.49 -2.54 -16.04
CA VAL A 160 -16.87 -3.86 -16.18
C VAL A 160 -17.73 -4.77 -17.04
N TYR A 161 -19.03 -4.89 -16.75
CA TYR A 161 -19.89 -5.78 -17.52
C TYR A 161 -20.18 -5.27 -18.93
N ALA A 162 -20.24 -3.95 -19.12
CA ALA A 162 -20.29 -3.35 -20.46
C ALA A 162 -19.04 -3.71 -21.27
N ALA A 163 -17.84 -3.59 -20.68
CA ALA A 163 -16.58 -3.96 -21.33
C ALA A 163 -16.59 -5.44 -21.75
N LEU A 164 -16.94 -6.34 -20.83
CA LEU A 164 -17.01 -7.77 -21.11
C LEU A 164 -18.01 -8.10 -22.21
N SER A 165 -19.19 -7.47 -22.19
CA SER A 165 -20.23 -7.67 -23.22
C SER A 165 -19.79 -7.21 -24.61
N MET A 166 -18.86 -6.25 -24.68
CA MET A 166 -18.27 -5.73 -25.91
C MET A 166 -16.99 -6.50 -26.34
N GLY A 167 -16.56 -7.52 -25.58
CA GLY A 167 -15.31 -8.24 -25.83
C GLY A 167 -14.03 -7.48 -25.44
N LEU A 168 -14.15 -6.44 -24.60
CA LEU A 168 -13.02 -5.68 -24.06
C LEU A 168 -12.48 -6.34 -22.78
N PRO A 169 -11.17 -6.16 -22.47
CA PRO A 169 -10.59 -6.68 -21.25
C PRO A 169 -11.16 -5.92 -20.03
N ALA A 170 -11.63 -6.68 -19.03
CA ALA A 170 -12.01 -6.16 -17.72
C ALA A 170 -11.91 -7.28 -16.67
N GLU A 171 -11.71 -6.90 -15.41
CA GLU A 171 -11.57 -7.83 -14.30
C GLU A 171 -12.93 -8.14 -13.66
N ASP A 172 -13.47 -9.30 -13.99
CA ASP A 172 -14.66 -9.84 -13.36
C ASP A 172 -14.27 -10.73 -12.18
N TYR A 173 -14.36 -10.17 -10.97
CA TYR A 173 -14.12 -10.95 -9.76
C TYR A 173 -15.24 -11.96 -9.48
N SER A 174 -16.45 -11.73 -10.01
CA SER A 174 -17.57 -12.65 -9.80
C SER A 174 -17.38 -13.96 -10.56
N ARG A 175 -16.65 -13.96 -11.69
CA ARG A 175 -16.41 -15.13 -12.54
C ARG A 175 -15.66 -16.28 -11.86
N ALA A 176 -14.81 -15.99 -10.88
CA ALA A 176 -14.12 -17.02 -10.11
C ALA A 176 -15.08 -17.83 -9.20
N VAL A 177 -16.28 -17.30 -8.95
CA VAL A 177 -17.24 -17.81 -7.94
C VAL A 177 -18.69 -17.92 -8.46
N SER A 178 -18.92 -17.75 -9.76
CA SER A 178 -20.26 -17.66 -10.35
C SER A 178 -20.34 -18.26 -11.76
N THR A 179 -21.44 -18.98 -12.03
CA THR A 179 -21.85 -19.39 -13.38
C THR A 179 -22.97 -18.51 -13.95
N GLN A 180 -23.27 -17.37 -13.32
CA GLN A 180 -24.31 -16.43 -13.78
C GLN A 180 -24.01 -15.95 -15.19
N GLU A 181 -25.03 -15.94 -16.05
CA GLU A 181 -24.92 -15.34 -17.38
C GLU A 181 -24.69 -13.84 -17.26
N LEU A 182 -23.68 -13.34 -17.97
CA LEU A 182 -23.34 -11.93 -17.97
C LEU A 182 -24.39 -11.10 -18.74
N PRO A 183 -24.53 -9.79 -18.41
CA PRO A 183 -25.33 -8.89 -19.23
C PRO A 183 -24.95 -8.97 -20.71
N THR A 184 -25.95 -9.14 -21.57
CA THR A 184 -25.75 -9.20 -23.02
C THR A 184 -25.46 -7.82 -23.59
N GLN A 185 -24.84 -7.80 -24.77
CA GLN A 185 -24.55 -6.57 -25.49
C GLN A 185 -25.82 -5.74 -25.78
N GLU A 186 -26.96 -6.40 -26.05
CA GLU A 186 -28.24 -5.72 -26.28
C GLU A 186 -28.76 -5.00 -25.02
N GLN A 187 -28.61 -5.62 -23.84
CA GLN A 187 -29.03 -5.02 -22.56
C GLN A 187 -28.21 -3.76 -22.26
N ILE A 188 -26.89 -3.83 -22.47
CA ILE A 188 -26.00 -2.67 -22.28
C ILE A 188 -26.32 -1.55 -23.28
N LYS A 189 -26.60 -1.90 -24.54
CA LYS A 189 -26.88 -0.94 -25.62
C LYS A 189 -28.13 -0.08 -25.36
N ARG A 190 -29.22 -0.66 -24.82
CA ARG A 190 -30.53 0.01 -24.67
C ARG A 190 -30.47 1.38 -24.02
N ARG A 191 -29.67 1.53 -22.96
CA ARG A 191 -29.54 2.77 -22.17
C ARG A 191 -28.09 3.23 -22.07
N PHE A 192 -27.30 2.97 -23.11
CA PHE A 192 -25.87 3.22 -23.13
C PHE A 192 -25.53 4.70 -22.87
N SER A 193 -26.14 5.62 -23.63
CA SER A 193 -25.87 7.06 -23.51
C SER A 193 -26.24 7.61 -22.12
N GLU A 194 -27.33 7.13 -21.52
CA GLU A 194 -27.74 7.50 -20.16
C GLU A 194 -26.71 7.05 -19.11
N HIS A 195 -26.20 5.82 -19.23
CA HIS A 195 -25.15 5.29 -18.35
C HIS A 195 -23.84 6.06 -18.52
N ILE A 196 -23.44 6.41 -19.75
CA ILE A 196 -22.26 7.24 -19.98
C ILE A 196 -22.41 8.61 -19.31
N LYS A 197 -23.56 9.27 -19.51
CA LYS A 197 -23.84 10.58 -18.90
C LYS A 197 -23.75 10.53 -17.37
N ILE A 198 -24.40 9.55 -16.75
CA ILE A 198 -24.38 9.38 -15.28
C ILE A 198 -22.98 9.01 -14.80
N GLY A 199 -22.29 8.09 -15.49
CA GLY A 199 -20.92 7.68 -15.16
C GLY A 199 -19.93 8.84 -15.17
N ILE A 200 -20.05 9.75 -16.14
CA ILE A 200 -19.26 10.97 -16.16
C ILE A 200 -19.66 11.88 -15.00
N ALA A 201 -20.95 12.14 -14.78
CA ALA A 201 -21.44 13.02 -13.71
C ALA A 201 -21.00 12.58 -12.30
N VAL A 202 -20.91 11.26 -12.05
CA VAL A 202 -20.38 10.71 -10.78
C VAL A 202 -18.86 10.51 -10.78
N ASN A 203 -18.16 10.98 -11.81
CA ASN A 203 -16.70 10.99 -11.96
C ASN A 203 -16.06 9.59 -11.92
N VAL A 204 -16.65 8.61 -12.62
CA VAL A 204 -16.08 7.25 -12.76
C VAL A 204 -14.68 7.32 -13.37
N PRO A 205 -13.68 6.56 -12.86
CA PRO A 205 -12.31 6.65 -13.36
C PRO A 205 -12.21 6.26 -14.84
N ALA A 206 -11.57 7.12 -15.62
CA ALA A 206 -11.28 6.86 -17.03
C ALA A 206 -10.06 5.94 -17.21
N THR A 207 -9.23 5.76 -16.17
CA THR A 207 -8.12 4.79 -16.19
C THR A 207 -8.58 3.33 -16.18
N GLY A 208 -9.86 3.08 -15.88
CA GLY A 208 -10.46 1.75 -15.85
C GLY A 208 -11.26 1.39 -17.12
N PRO A 209 -12.10 0.36 -17.07
CA PRO A 209 -12.86 -0.13 -18.23
C PRO A 209 -13.85 0.90 -18.80
N PHE A 210 -14.30 1.87 -18.00
CA PHE A 210 -15.30 2.87 -18.39
C PHE A 210 -14.92 3.67 -19.65
N PHE A 211 -13.65 4.09 -19.75
CA PHE A 211 -13.20 4.84 -20.93
C PHE A 211 -13.14 3.98 -22.19
N SER A 212 -12.68 2.73 -22.06
CA SER A 212 -12.65 1.78 -23.18
C SER A 212 -14.05 1.50 -23.70
N VAL A 213 -15.01 1.33 -22.79
CA VAL A 213 -16.45 1.19 -23.10
C VAL A 213 -16.98 2.43 -23.82
N PHE A 214 -16.66 3.62 -23.31
CA PHE A 214 -17.04 4.89 -23.95
C PHE A 214 -16.55 4.95 -25.41
N ILE A 215 -15.27 4.71 -25.66
CA ILE A 215 -14.68 4.76 -27.01
C ILE A 215 -15.28 3.69 -27.92
N GLU A 216 -15.46 2.47 -27.41
CA GLU A 216 -16.04 1.37 -28.18
C GLU A 216 -17.51 1.63 -28.54
N GLY A 217 -18.29 2.20 -27.61
CA GLY A 217 -19.66 2.65 -27.87
C GLY A 217 -19.75 3.71 -28.97
N VAL A 218 -18.77 4.61 -29.07
CA VAL A 218 -18.69 5.57 -30.20
C VAL A 218 -18.38 4.85 -31.51
N LYS A 219 -17.41 3.93 -31.52
CA LYS A 219 -17.05 3.16 -32.73
C LYS A 219 -18.20 2.30 -33.25
N GLN A 220 -18.97 1.69 -32.36
CA GLN A 220 -20.14 0.89 -32.71
C GLN A 220 -21.39 1.72 -33.02
N GLY A 221 -21.30 3.06 -32.94
CA GLY A 221 -22.40 3.98 -33.26
C GLY A 221 -23.51 4.00 -32.21
N TRP A 222 -23.26 3.55 -30.98
CA TRP A 222 -24.23 3.60 -29.87
C TRP A 222 -24.28 4.97 -29.21
N LEU A 223 -23.20 5.74 -29.36
CA LEU A 223 -23.10 7.13 -28.95
C LEU A 223 -22.69 7.96 -30.17
N SER A 224 -23.41 9.04 -30.44
CA SER A 224 -23.09 9.92 -31.57
C SER A 224 -21.75 10.62 -31.34
N LYS A 225 -21.02 10.92 -32.42
CA LYS A 225 -19.76 11.67 -32.32
C LYS A 225 -19.95 13.04 -31.68
N HIS A 226 -21.09 13.69 -31.91
CA HIS A 226 -21.45 14.97 -31.30
C HIS A 226 -21.58 14.84 -29.78
N ASP A 227 -22.38 13.89 -29.29
CA ASP A 227 -22.59 13.69 -27.85
C ASP A 227 -21.31 13.24 -27.15
N ALA A 228 -20.49 12.42 -27.82
CA ALA A 228 -19.18 12.03 -27.33
C ALA A 228 -18.27 13.23 -27.09
N ILE A 229 -18.27 14.21 -28.00
CA ILE A 229 -17.48 15.45 -27.85
C ILE A 229 -17.96 16.24 -26.63
N GLU A 230 -19.27 16.46 -26.49
CA GLU A 230 -19.84 17.16 -25.33
C GLU A 230 -19.51 16.46 -24.01
N PHE A 231 -19.62 15.13 -23.98
CA PHE A 231 -19.26 14.32 -22.83
C PHE A 231 -17.78 14.37 -22.48
N ILE A 232 -16.87 14.41 -23.46
CA ILE A 232 -15.43 14.56 -23.20
C ILE A 232 -15.14 15.91 -22.53
N PHE A 233 -15.70 17.01 -23.04
CA PHE A 233 -15.46 18.33 -22.44
C PHE A 233 -16.08 18.44 -21.05
N PHE A 234 -17.27 17.89 -20.85
CA PHE A 234 -17.89 17.81 -19.52
C PHE A 234 -17.04 16.98 -18.55
N ALA A 235 -16.52 15.82 -18.98
CA ALA A 235 -15.64 14.99 -18.17
C ALA A 235 -14.32 15.70 -17.83
N LEU A 236 -13.73 16.44 -18.77
CA LEU A 236 -12.49 17.20 -18.54
C LEU A 236 -12.66 18.32 -17.52
N ASP A 237 -13.82 18.97 -17.50
CA ASP A 237 -14.15 20.07 -16.57
C ASP A 237 -14.23 19.56 -15.12
N ILE A 238 -14.91 18.44 -14.89
CA ILE A 238 -15.14 17.88 -13.54
C ILE A 238 -14.04 16.89 -13.09
N ALA A 239 -13.13 16.48 -13.97
CA ALA A 239 -12.09 15.51 -13.66
C ALA A 239 -11.16 16.01 -12.54
N SER A 240 -11.12 15.25 -11.44
CA SER A 240 -10.29 15.58 -10.26
C SER A 240 -8.90 14.93 -10.33
N ARG A 241 -8.78 13.72 -10.89
CA ARG A 241 -7.53 12.93 -10.95
C ARG A 241 -6.69 13.26 -12.20
N PRO A 242 -5.35 13.40 -12.09
CA PRO A 242 -4.47 13.61 -13.25
C PRO A 242 -4.53 12.50 -14.30
N GLY A 243 -4.65 11.24 -13.85
CA GLY A 243 -4.75 10.07 -14.73
C GLY A 243 -5.98 10.15 -15.64
N ASP A 244 -7.13 10.53 -15.08
CA ASP A 244 -8.38 10.63 -15.85
C ASP A 244 -8.31 11.74 -16.89
N ARG A 245 -7.76 12.92 -16.52
CA ARG A 245 -7.54 14.02 -17.47
C ARG A 245 -6.67 13.58 -18.64
N LYS A 246 -5.55 12.91 -18.36
CA LYS A 246 -4.66 12.38 -19.41
C LYS A 246 -5.41 11.45 -20.37
N VAL A 247 -6.24 10.55 -19.85
CA VAL A 247 -7.02 9.61 -20.65
C VAL A 247 -8.07 10.36 -21.48
N TRP A 248 -8.86 11.25 -20.90
CA TRP A 248 -9.86 12.05 -21.63
C TRP A 248 -9.24 12.94 -22.71
N VAL A 249 -8.09 13.56 -22.45
CA VAL A 249 -7.35 14.32 -23.48
C VAL A 249 -6.90 13.43 -24.63
N SER A 250 -6.57 12.16 -24.39
CA SER A 250 -6.24 11.22 -25.48
C SER A 250 -7.42 10.92 -26.41
N ALA A 251 -8.66 11.06 -25.92
CA ALA A 251 -9.87 10.90 -26.75
C ALA A 251 -10.02 12.00 -27.81
N ILE A 252 -9.49 13.20 -27.54
CA ILE A 252 -9.52 14.34 -28.48
C ILE A 252 -8.84 13.95 -29.79
N GLU A 253 -7.67 13.32 -29.71
CA GLU A 253 -6.93 12.79 -30.87
C GLU A 253 -7.66 11.58 -31.46
N GLY A 254 -8.08 10.63 -30.62
CA GLY A 254 -8.72 9.38 -31.05
C GLY A 254 -10.04 9.56 -31.80
N LEU A 255 -10.82 10.60 -31.49
CA LEU A 255 -12.07 10.94 -32.17
C LEU A 255 -11.88 11.96 -33.31
N GLY A 256 -10.67 12.52 -33.48
CA GLY A 256 -10.40 13.55 -34.48
C GLY A 256 -11.26 14.79 -34.27
N ILE A 257 -11.24 15.35 -33.07
CA ILE A 257 -11.89 16.65 -32.78
C ILE A 257 -11.16 17.74 -33.56
N SER A 258 -11.91 18.62 -34.22
CA SER A 258 -11.32 19.66 -35.06
C SER A 258 -10.61 20.74 -34.23
N THR A 259 -9.60 21.39 -34.82
CA THR A 259 -8.94 22.56 -34.22
C THR A 259 -9.94 23.67 -33.90
N THR A 260 -10.92 23.91 -34.78
CA THR A 260 -11.98 24.92 -34.58
C THR A 260 -12.78 24.63 -33.31
N THR A 261 -13.23 23.39 -33.12
CA THR A 261 -13.98 22.97 -31.92
C THR A 261 -13.15 23.13 -30.64
N LEU A 262 -11.85 22.85 -30.69
CA LEU A 262 -10.96 23.08 -29.55
C LEU A 262 -10.83 24.57 -29.21
N CYS A 263 -10.71 25.43 -30.21
CA CYS A 263 -10.66 26.88 -30.04
C CYS A 263 -11.98 27.44 -29.46
N GLU A 264 -13.14 26.95 -29.92
CA GLU A 264 -14.46 27.34 -29.37
C GLU A 264 -14.65 26.93 -27.90
N ARG A 265 -13.89 25.95 -27.41
CA ARG A 265 -13.94 25.44 -26.03
C ARG A 265 -12.76 25.92 -25.17
N THR A 266 -12.02 26.94 -25.60
CA THR A 266 -10.82 27.46 -24.91
C THR A 266 -11.06 27.77 -23.43
N ALA A 267 -12.21 28.35 -23.07
CA ALA A 267 -12.54 28.70 -21.68
C ALA A 267 -12.53 27.48 -20.73
N VAL A 268 -12.95 26.29 -21.19
CA VAL A 268 -12.91 25.05 -20.41
C VAL A 268 -11.48 24.48 -20.33
N LEU A 269 -10.65 24.76 -21.34
CA LEU A 269 -9.29 24.23 -21.45
C LEU A 269 -8.25 25.05 -20.68
N ILE A 270 -8.48 26.33 -20.42
CA ILE A 270 -7.55 27.18 -19.65
C ILE A 270 -7.35 26.65 -18.21
N PRO A 271 -8.40 26.39 -17.41
CA PRO A 271 -8.24 25.81 -16.06
C PRO A 271 -7.52 24.46 -16.10
N LEU A 272 -7.71 23.69 -17.17
CA LEU A 272 -7.07 22.39 -17.38
C LEU A 272 -5.56 22.54 -17.61
N LEU A 273 -5.13 23.51 -18.43
CA LEU A 273 -3.72 23.83 -18.66
C LEU A 273 -3.04 24.32 -17.39
N ALA A 274 -3.72 25.16 -16.59
CA ALA A 274 -3.19 25.75 -15.37
C ALA A 274 -2.81 24.71 -14.28
N LYS A 275 -3.29 23.45 -14.40
CA LYS A 275 -2.91 22.35 -13.51
C LYS A 275 -1.45 21.88 -13.68
N GLY A 276 -0.73 22.31 -14.72
CA GLY A 276 0.70 22.02 -14.90
C GLY A 276 1.04 20.62 -15.41
N GLU A 277 0.05 19.85 -15.86
CA GLU A 277 0.22 18.47 -16.31
C GLU A 277 0.83 18.43 -17.72
N SER A 278 2.02 17.84 -17.82
CA SER A 278 2.84 17.97 -19.05
C SER A 278 2.24 17.27 -20.27
N ASP A 279 1.53 16.15 -20.10
CA ASP A 279 0.84 15.45 -21.20
C ASP A 279 -0.34 16.25 -21.74
N VAL A 280 -1.07 16.93 -20.84
CA VAL A 280 -2.22 17.78 -21.19
C VAL A 280 -1.74 19.03 -21.91
N ILE A 281 -0.75 19.74 -21.35
CA ILE A 281 -0.19 20.95 -21.94
C ILE A 281 0.45 20.64 -23.29
N ALA A 282 1.22 19.55 -23.41
CA ALA A 282 1.89 19.21 -24.66
C ALA A 282 0.91 18.94 -25.82
N LYS A 283 -0.30 18.45 -25.53
CA LYS A 283 -1.32 18.15 -26.55
C LYS A 283 -2.19 19.36 -26.87
N ILE A 284 -2.60 20.14 -25.87
CA ILE A 284 -3.61 21.20 -26.03
C ILE A 284 -2.96 22.55 -26.32
N ALA A 285 -1.95 22.96 -25.54
CA ALA A 285 -1.39 24.30 -25.60
C ALA A 285 -0.85 24.67 -27.00
N PRO A 286 -0.13 23.80 -27.73
CA PRO A 286 0.36 24.16 -29.07
C PRO A 286 -0.74 24.42 -30.10
N ILE A 287 -1.90 23.76 -29.95
CA ILE A 287 -3.06 23.96 -30.82
C ILE A 287 -3.69 25.32 -30.51
N LEU A 288 -3.93 25.61 -29.22
CA LEU A 288 -4.55 26.86 -28.81
C LEU A 288 -3.64 28.06 -29.12
N ILE A 289 -2.36 28.02 -28.73
CA ILE A 289 -1.39 29.13 -28.95
C ILE A 289 -1.33 29.56 -30.42
N LYS A 290 -1.48 28.63 -31.36
CA LYS A 290 -1.43 28.94 -32.80
C LYS A 290 -2.73 29.59 -33.31
N ASN A 291 -3.88 29.17 -32.79
CA ASN A 291 -5.17 29.36 -33.47
C ASN A 291 -6.17 30.26 -32.72
N VAL A 292 -5.99 30.52 -31.43
CA VAL A 292 -6.86 31.47 -30.71
C VAL A 292 -6.56 32.92 -31.10
N ASP A 293 -7.53 33.81 -30.86
CA ASP A 293 -7.35 35.25 -30.99
C ASP A 293 -6.36 35.81 -29.96
N ASP A 294 -5.96 37.06 -30.14
CA ASP A 294 -4.95 37.69 -29.29
C ASP A 294 -5.45 37.93 -27.85
N GLU A 295 -6.76 38.09 -27.64
CA GLU A 295 -7.37 38.27 -26.32
C GLU A 295 -7.20 36.99 -25.46
N LEU A 296 -7.58 35.83 -26.00
CA LEU A 296 -7.46 34.54 -25.30
C LEU A 296 -6.02 34.00 -25.27
N LEU A 297 -5.14 34.45 -26.17
CA LEU A 297 -3.76 33.98 -26.22
C LEU A 297 -3.00 34.27 -24.92
N ASN A 298 -3.24 35.44 -24.31
CA ASN A 298 -2.63 35.81 -23.03
C ASN A 298 -2.97 34.80 -21.93
N GLU A 299 -4.25 34.47 -21.75
CA GLU A 299 -4.70 33.52 -20.72
C GLU A 299 -4.17 32.11 -20.97
N VAL A 300 -4.18 31.66 -22.23
CA VAL A 300 -3.61 30.36 -22.62
C VAL A 300 -2.11 30.30 -22.33
N MET A 301 -1.38 31.38 -22.60
CA MET A 301 0.06 31.47 -22.31
C MET A 301 0.32 31.43 -20.80
N ILE A 302 -0.39 32.25 -20.01
CA ILE A 302 -0.31 32.25 -18.53
C ILE A 302 -0.54 30.84 -17.98
N ALA A 303 -1.61 30.18 -18.40
CA ALA A 303 -1.91 28.82 -17.97
C ALA A 303 -0.82 27.81 -18.38
N SER A 304 -0.23 27.96 -19.57
CA SER A 304 0.83 27.08 -20.09
C SER A 304 2.17 27.23 -19.37
N PHE A 305 2.44 28.38 -18.72
CA PHE A 305 3.65 28.58 -17.92
C PHE A 305 3.73 27.70 -16.67
N SER A 306 2.63 27.04 -16.30
CA SER A 306 2.58 26.02 -15.24
C SER A 306 3.32 24.72 -15.61
N ALA A 307 3.74 24.53 -16.88
CA ALA A 307 4.44 23.34 -17.33
C ALA A 307 5.74 23.10 -16.54
N LYS A 308 5.98 21.85 -16.11
CA LYS A 308 7.18 21.48 -15.33
C LYS A 308 8.24 20.77 -16.15
N VAL A 309 7.84 19.99 -17.17
CA VAL A 309 8.75 19.14 -17.95
C VAL A 309 9.45 19.95 -19.05
N LYS A 310 10.77 19.76 -19.18
CA LYS A 310 11.63 20.45 -20.16
C LYS A 310 11.09 20.39 -21.59
N SER A 311 10.74 19.21 -22.10
CA SER A 311 10.25 19.05 -23.48
C SER A 311 8.97 19.84 -23.73
N THR A 312 8.05 19.85 -22.77
CA THR A 312 6.80 20.63 -22.83
C THR A 312 7.07 22.12 -22.79
N LYS A 313 7.95 22.61 -21.90
CA LYS A 313 8.37 24.02 -21.88
C LYS A 313 8.96 24.46 -23.22
N GLN A 314 9.85 23.66 -23.80
CA GLN A 314 10.43 23.92 -25.12
C GLN A 314 9.35 23.98 -26.20
N LEU A 315 8.38 23.08 -26.16
CA LEU A 315 7.29 23.02 -27.13
C LEU A 315 6.39 24.26 -27.04
N VAL A 316 6.01 24.68 -25.83
CA VAL A 316 5.24 25.90 -25.58
C VAL A 316 6.00 27.13 -26.11
N LEU A 317 7.26 27.33 -25.70
CA LEU A 317 8.08 28.46 -26.13
C LEU A 317 8.27 28.50 -27.65
N LYS A 318 8.63 27.37 -28.26
CA LYS A 318 8.80 27.28 -29.73
C LYS A 318 7.50 27.54 -30.47
N THR A 319 6.36 27.11 -29.91
CA THR A 319 5.06 27.37 -30.53
C THR A 319 4.68 28.85 -30.41
N ALA A 320 4.91 29.46 -29.24
CA ALA A 320 4.69 30.89 -29.03
C ALA A 320 5.54 31.77 -29.96
N MET A 321 6.79 31.36 -30.26
CA MET A 321 7.66 32.05 -31.23
C MET A 321 7.06 32.14 -32.66
N THR A 322 6.04 31.33 -32.98
CA THR A 322 5.36 31.39 -34.29
C THR A 322 4.31 32.51 -34.38
N ARG A 323 3.95 33.14 -33.24
CA ARG A 323 3.00 34.26 -33.16
C ARG A 323 3.73 35.60 -33.17
N LYS A 324 3.03 36.65 -33.63
CA LYS A 324 3.47 38.04 -33.47
C LYS A 324 3.32 38.46 -32.00
N ALA A 325 4.02 39.53 -31.60
CA ALA A 325 3.87 40.11 -30.27
C ALA A 325 2.42 40.57 -30.03
N LEU A 326 1.91 40.30 -28.83
CA LEU A 326 0.56 40.66 -28.39
C LEU A 326 0.48 42.16 -28.04
N SER A 327 -0.71 42.75 -28.11
CA SER A 327 -0.95 44.14 -27.69
C SER A 327 -0.70 44.36 -26.20
N ASP A 328 -1.05 43.38 -25.34
CA ASP A 328 -0.87 43.44 -23.88
C ASP A 328 0.19 42.45 -23.36
N VAL A 329 1.26 42.25 -24.15
CA VAL A 329 2.28 41.23 -23.85
C VAL A 329 2.98 41.45 -22.50
N GLU A 330 2.95 42.68 -21.97
CA GLU A 330 3.51 43.03 -20.66
C GLU A 330 2.95 42.19 -19.50
N GLN A 331 1.71 41.70 -19.59
CA GLN A 331 1.11 40.82 -18.57
C GLN A 331 1.80 39.46 -18.46
N LEU A 332 2.49 39.01 -19.53
CA LEU A 332 3.24 37.76 -19.55
C LEU A 332 4.63 37.89 -18.92
N THR A 333 5.11 39.12 -18.68
CA THR A 333 6.48 39.39 -18.22
C THR A 333 6.84 38.65 -16.92
N PRO A 334 6.00 38.67 -15.86
CA PRO A 334 6.32 37.97 -14.61
C PRO A 334 6.45 36.45 -14.80
N TRP A 335 5.63 35.87 -15.68
CA TRP A 335 5.62 34.43 -15.94
C TRP A 335 6.78 33.99 -16.82
N LEU A 336 7.07 34.76 -17.88
CA LEU A 336 8.19 34.51 -18.76
C LEU A 336 9.53 34.72 -18.03
N ALA A 337 9.59 35.66 -17.08
CA ALA A 337 10.76 35.89 -16.25
C ALA A 337 11.21 34.62 -15.50
N ILE A 338 10.25 33.89 -14.90
CA ILE A 338 10.51 32.60 -14.22
C ILE A 338 11.21 31.61 -15.16
N TRP A 339 10.85 31.60 -16.45
CA TRP A 339 11.45 30.70 -17.44
C TRP A 339 12.75 31.27 -18.05
N CYS A 340 12.95 32.58 -18.07
CA CYS A 340 14.23 33.22 -18.42
C CYS A 340 15.34 32.92 -17.40
N ASP A 341 14.96 32.65 -16.15
CA ASP A 341 15.80 32.17 -15.05
C ASP A 341 15.72 30.66 -14.82
N ASP A 342 15.15 29.91 -15.77
CA ASP A 342 15.04 28.46 -15.65
C ASP A 342 16.43 27.82 -15.51
N LYS A 343 16.55 26.89 -14.56
CA LYS A 343 17.80 26.18 -14.27
C LYS A 343 18.35 25.43 -15.50
N ASP A 344 17.52 25.07 -16.47
CA ASP A 344 17.95 24.51 -17.75
C ASP A 344 18.30 25.62 -18.75
N LYS A 345 19.60 25.76 -19.05
CA LYS A 345 20.12 26.77 -19.98
C LYS A 345 19.44 26.80 -21.36
N SER A 346 18.92 25.66 -21.84
CA SER A 346 18.20 25.62 -23.12
C SER A 346 16.80 26.23 -23.03
N ILE A 347 16.13 26.11 -21.88
CA ILE A 347 14.85 26.79 -21.61
C ILE A 347 15.07 28.28 -21.43
N ALA A 348 16.00 28.67 -20.55
CA ALA A 348 16.36 30.07 -20.32
C ALA A 348 16.71 30.78 -21.64
N LYS A 349 17.49 30.13 -22.52
CA LYS A 349 17.81 30.66 -23.84
C LYS A 349 16.57 30.84 -24.71
N LEU A 350 15.68 29.85 -24.80
CA LEU A 350 14.45 29.94 -25.60
C LEU A 350 13.47 30.98 -25.04
N ALA A 351 13.36 31.10 -23.72
CA ALA A 351 12.51 32.10 -23.06
C ALA A 351 13.02 33.52 -23.33
N ARG A 352 14.34 33.75 -23.22
CA ARG A 352 14.96 35.04 -23.59
C ARG A 352 14.82 35.36 -25.08
N GLN A 353 14.89 34.35 -25.94
CA GLN A 353 14.62 34.51 -27.38
C GLN A 353 13.18 34.94 -27.63
N LEU A 354 12.20 34.33 -26.94
CA LEU A 354 10.80 34.73 -27.03
C LEU A 354 10.59 36.15 -26.48
N ALA A 355 11.19 36.49 -25.34
CA ALA A 355 11.13 37.84 -24.75
C ALA A 355 11.64 38.91 -25.74
N ASN A 356 12.77 38.65 -26.40
CA ASN A 356 13.31 39.55 -27.42
C ASN A 356 12.41 39.61 -28.66
N HIS A 357 11.89 38.46 -29.12
CA HIS A 357 10.97 38.39 -30.27
C HIS A 357 9.67 39.17 -30.02
N TRP A 358 9.21 39.20 -28.77
CA TRP A 358 8.04 39.95 -28.34
C TRP A 358 8.34 41.33 -27.72
N GLN A 359 9.61 41.75 -27.73
CA GLN A 359 10.08 43.07 -27.23
C GLN A 359 9.74 43.34 -25.74
N LEU A 360 9.79 42.31 -24.89
CA LEU A 360 9.55 42.42 -23.46
C LEU A 360 10.77 42.96 -22.70
N ASN A 361 10.56 43.95 -21.82
CA ASN A 361 11.63 44.60 -21.06
C ASN A 361 11.97 43.82 -19.76
N TYR A 362 12.66 42.69 -19.89
CA TYR A 362 12.98 41.77 -18.78
C TYR A 362 14.03 42.29 -17.78
N ALA A 363 14.89 43.22 -18.18
CA ALA A 363 16.00 43.74 -17.36
C ALA A 363 15.56 44.50 -16.09
N GLN A 364 14.28 44.90 -15.98
CA GLN A 364 13.75 45.58 -14.78
C GLN A 364 13.26 44.63 -13.67
N ILE A 365 13.21 43.32 -13.89
CA ILE A 365 12.75 42.33 -12.89
C ILE A 365 13.93 41.73 -12.10
N GLU A 366 15.17 41.86 -12.60
CA GLU A 366 16.40 41.31 -11.98
C GLU A 366 16.76 41.94 -10.62
N GLU A 367 16.23 43.11 -10.25
CA GLU A 367 16.59 43.82 -9.01
C GLU A 367 15.76 43.48 -7.77
N SER A 368 14.76 42.59 -7.84
CA SER A 368 13.90 42.25 -6.68
C SER A 368 14.11 40.85 -6.08
N HIS A 369 15.11 40.08 -6.53
CA HIS A 369 15.47 38.79 -5.93
C HIS A 369 16.63 38.87 -4.92
N THR A 370 16.59 39.84 -4.01
CA THR A 370 17.14 39.57 -2.67
C THR A 370 16.12 38.69 -1.97
N GLN A 371 16.43 37.40 -1.77
CA GLN A 371 15.64 36.56 -0.87
C GLN A 371 15.63 37.23 0.50
N ASP A 372 14.52 37.89 0.85
CA ASP A 372 14.28 38.34 2.21
C ASP A 372 14.43 37.12 3.13
N ILE A 373 15.34 37.22 4.10
CA ILE A 373 15.53 36.19 5.13
C ILE A 373 14.22 36.05 5.90
N LYS A 374 13.58 34.89 5.78
CA LYS A 374 12.28 34.55 6.36
C LYS A 374 12.39 34.06 7.80
N HIS A 375 13.61 33.94 8.33
CA HIS A 375 13.90 33.44 9.67
C HIS A 375 13.37 32.01 9.88
N LEU A 376 13.60 31.12 8.91
CA LEU A 376 13.10 29.74 8.95
C LEU A 376 13.79 28.86 10.00
N TRP A 377 14.96 29.29 10.49
CA TRP A 377 15.66 28.61 11.58
C TRP A 377 15.14 29.06 12.94
N GLN A 378 14.29 28.23 13.56
CA GLN A 378 13.77 28.47 14.90
C GLN A 378 14.57 27.70 15.96
N LYS A 379 14.71 28.29 17.15
CA LYS A 379 15.34 27.63 18.31
C LYS A 379 14.48 26.44 18.74
N THR A 380 15.11 25.29 18.96
CA THR A 380 14.43 24.08 19.45
C THR A 380 13.66 24.39 20.74
N PRO A 381 12.32 24.21 20.74
CA PRO A 381 11.51 24.39 21.94
C PRO A 381 11.95 23.42 23.03
N SER A 382 11.83 23.85 24.29
CA SER A 382 11.99 22.93 25.41
C SER A 382 10.87 21.90 25.40
N LEU A 383 11.18 20.67 25.80
CA LEU A 383 10.16 19.64 26.00
C LEU A 383 9.06 20.16 26.93
N TRP A 384 7.83 20.12 26.45
CA TRP A 384 6.68 20.59 27.21
C TRP A 384 6.39 19.72 28.43
N THR A 385 5.65 20.27 29.38
CA THR A 385 5.07 19.48 30.47
C THR A 385 3.72 18.96 30.02
N CYS A 386 3.59 17.64 29.86
CA CYS A 386 2.34 17.02 29.45
C CYS A 386 1.20 17.35 30.45
N PRO A 387 0.12 18.01 30.00
CA PRO A 387 -0.97 18.45 30.86
C PRO A 387 -1.76 17.25 31.39
N GLN A 388 -2.49 17.51 32.47
CA GLN A 388 -3.46 16.55 32.98
C GLN A 388 -4.55 16.29 31.94
N PHE A 389 -5.13 15.10 31.97
CA PHE A 389 -6.23 14.71 31.10
C PHE A 389 -7.49 15.52 31.46
N ASP A 390 -7.88 16.42 30.56
CA ASP A 390 -9.05 17.26 30.71
C ASP A 390 -10.31 16.57 30.15
N TRP A 391 -11.35 16.48 30.98
CA TRP A 391 -12.63 15.90 30.59
C TRP A 391 -13.45 16.92 29.79
N GLY A 392 -13.23 18.22 30.02
CA GLY A 392 -14.14 19.29 29.64
C GLY A 392 -15.39 19.31 30.53
N GLU A 393 -16.46 19.93 30.04
CA GLU A 393 -17.73 19.99 30.74
C GLU A 393 -18.40 18.60 30.83
N VAL A 394 -18.91 18.26 32.02
CA VAL A 394 -19.62 16.99 32.26
C VAL A 394 -21.12 17.26 32.26
N THR A 395 -21.68 17.52 31.08
CA THR A 395 -23.11 17.82 30.89
C THR A 395 -23.73 16.92 29.82
N PRO A 396 -25.06 16.69 29.86
CA PRO A 396 -25.78 15.96 28.82
C PRO A 396 -25.56 16.53 27.41
N GLN A 397 -25.37 17.85 27.30
CA GLN A 397 -25.05 18.53 26.05
C GLN A 397 -23.64 18.17 25.57
N ALA A 398 -22.62 18.33 26.41
CA ALA A 398 -21.24 17.98 26.07
C ALA A 398 -21.10 16.50 25.68
N LEU A 399 -21.86 15.60 26.33
CA LEU A 399 -21.94 14.19 25.95
C LEU A 399 -22.50 14.00 24.52
N THR A 400 -23.53 14.76 24.17
CA THR A 400 -24.12 14.73 22.82
C THR A 400 -23.14 15.24 21.76
N GLU A 401 -22.41 16.30 22.08
CA GLU A 401 -21.39 16.89 21.19
C GLU A 401 -20.22 15.93 20.95
N LEU A 402 -19.69 15.29 22.01
CA LEU A 402 -18.65 14.26 21.90
C LEU A 402 -19.13 13.06 21.06
N ALA A 403 -20.37 12.62 21.27
CA ALA A 403 -20.97 11.55 20.46
C ALA A 403 -21.06 11.94 18.97
N SER A 404 -21.46 13.18 18.68
CA SER A 404 -21.53 13.71 17.32
C SER A 404 -20.16 13.77 16.66
N GLU A 405 -19.12 14.21 17.39
CA GLU A 405 -17.74 14.20 16.89
C GLU A 405 -17.29 12.79 16.49
N LEU A 406 -17.51 11.79 17.35
CA LEU A 406 -17.16 10.40 17.06
C LEU A 406 -17.91 9.83 15.86
N VAL A 407 -19.21 10.11 15.74
CA VAL A 407 -20.02 9.70 14.57
C VAL A 407 -19.49 10.29 13.26
N ASN A 408 -18.96 11.51 13.29
CA ASN A 408 -18.44 12.19 12.10
C ASN A 408 -17.05 11.70 11.65
N ARG A 409 -16.26 11.06 12.53
CA ARG A 409 -14.91 10.56 12.22
C ARG A 409 -14.90 9.40 11.22
N ARG A 410 -15.97 8.60 11.14
CA ARG A 410 -16.14 7.40 10.28
C ARG A 410 -15.14 6.26 10.49
N GLU A 411 -14.02 6.48 11.17
CA GLU A 411 -13.06 5.47 11.62
C GLU A 411 -12.81 5.59 13.13
N PHE A 412 -12.61 4.44 13.78
CA PHE A 412 -12.33 4.38 15.21
C PHE A 412 -10.84 4.57 15.49
N VAL A 413 -10.48 5.65 16.19
CA VAL A 413 -9.12 5.88 16.72
C VAL A 413 -9.24 6.18 18.21
N CYS A 414 -8.60 5.36 19.04
CA CYS A 414 -8.61 5.55 20.49
C CYS A 414 -7.65 6.68 20.91
N ASP A 415 -8.14 7.90 20.85
CA ASP A 415 -7.45 9.14 21.25
C ASP A 415 -8.09 9.78 22.50
N THR A 416 -7.63 10.98 22.85
CA THR A 416 -8.21 11.74 23.97
C THR A 416 -9.71 12.00 23.85
N VAL A 417 -10.28 12.07 22.65
CA VAL A 417 -11.72 12.36 22.48
C VAL A 417 -12.55 11.12 22.80
N VAL A 418 -12.10 9.93 22.37
CA VAL A 418 -12.72 8.67 22.78
C VAL A 418 -12.71 8.50 24.29
N GLU A 419 -11.57 8.79 24.94
CA GLU A 419 -11.47 8.68 26.40
C GLU A 419 -12.32 9.74 27.13
N ARG A 420 -12.44 10.96 26.58
CA ARG A 420 -13.31 12.01 27.12
C ARG A 420 -14.77 11.59 27.03
N PHE A 421 -15.19 11.07 25.87
CA PHE A 421 -16.52 10.52 25.66
C PHE A 421 -16.84 9.45 26.70
N LEU A 422 -15.98 8.44 26.88
CA LEU A 422 -16.19 7.37 27.85
C LEU A 422 -16.27 7.88 29.30
N ALA A 423 -15.38 8.81 29.69
CA ALA A 423 -15.36 9.38 31.04
C ALA A 423 -16.62 10.21 31.34
N VAL A 424 -17.04 11.07 30.41
CA VAL A 424 -18.27 11.88 30.54
C VAL A 424 -19.51 10.98 30.52
N ALA A 425 -19.57 10.01 29.61
CA ALA A 425 -20.67 9.05 29.52
C ALA A 425 -20.84 8.25 30.81
N ASN A 426 -19.76 7.68 31.35
CA ASN A 426 -19.79 6.97 32.63
C ASN A 426 -20.21 7.88 33.78
N LYS A 427 -19.67 9.10 33.85
CA LYS A 427 -19.98 10.02 34.95
C LYS A 427 -21.44 10.45 34.99
N ILE A 428 -22.04 10.70 33.82
CA ILE A 428 -23.47 11.03 33.72
C ILE A 428 -24.30 9.77 33.98
N ALA A 429 -23.98 8.63 33.35
CA ALA A 429 -24.74 7.41 33.50
C ALA A 429 -24.76 6.87 34.94
N TYR A 430 -23.65 6.96 35.67
CA TYR A 430 -23.57 6.56 37.08
C TYR A 430 -24.46 7.41 38.01
N ASN A 431 -24.68 8.69 37.67
CA ASN A 431 -25.50 9.60 38.46
C ASN A 431 -26.97 9.59 38.01
N ASP A 432 -27.22 9.61 36.69
CA ASP A 432 -28.53 9.62 36.05
C ASP A 432 -28.46 8.85 34.71
N PRO A 433 -28.75 7.54 34.75
CA PRO A 433 -28.74 6.68 33.55
C PRO A 433 -29.71 7.17 32.47
N GLN A 434 -30.86 7.74 32.85
CA GLN A 434 -31.89 8.13 31.90
C GLN A 434 -31.49 9.39 31.12
N SER A 435 -30.84 10.34 31.80
CA SER A 435 -30.25 11.51 31.15
C SER A 435 -29.17 11.10 30.14
N ALA A 436 -28.25 10.20 30.52
CA ALA A 436 -27.25 9.67 29.59
C ALA A 436 -27.86 8.96 28.37
N ARG A 437 -28.90 8.12 28.57
CA ARG A 437 -29.62 7.46 27.47
C ARG A 437 -30.29 8.47 26.54
N THR A 438 -30.83 9.56 27.08
CA THR A 438 -31.47 10.62 26.30
C THR A 438 -30.46 11.37 25.44
N SER A 439 -29.32 11.76 26.00
CA SER A 439 -28.21 12.39 25.26
C SER A 439 -27.66 11.51 24.13
N LEU A 440 -27.61 10.20 24.35
CA LEU A 440 -27.04 9.24 23.42
C LEU A 440 -28.08 8.59 22.49
N ALA A 441 -29.35 9.01 22.54
CA ALA A 441 -30.44 8.43 21.75
C ALA A 441 -30.20 8.55 20.22
N GLY A 442 -29.40 9.54 19.80
CA GLY A 442 -29.01 9.73 18.40
C GLY A 442 -27.94 8.74 17.89
N VAL A 443 -27.24 8.03 18.78
CA VAL A 443 -26.20 7.06 18.41
C VAL A 443 -26.85 5.80 17.86
N LYS A 444 -26.60 5.52 16.57
CA LYS A 444 -27.17 4.36 15.87
C LYS A 444 -26.18 3.20 15.91
N PRO A 445 -26.67 1.94 16.03
CA PRO A 445 -25.81 0.77 15.84
C PRO A 445 -25.12 0.83 14.48
N THR A 446 -23.81 0.54 14.48
CA THR A 446 -22.97 0.54 13.28
C THR A 446 -22.04 -0.66 13.33
N SER A 447 -21.79 -1.29 12.19
CA SER A 447 -20.83 -2.41 12.09
C SER A 447 -19.39 -1.92 11.92
N VAL A 448 -19.17 -0.60 11.82
CA VAL A 448 -17.86 0.00 11.47
C VAL A 448 -17.13 0.54 12.71
N ASP A 449 -17.86 0.93 13.75
CA ASP A 449 -17.30 1.45 15.01
C ASP A 449 -17.85 0.67 16.21
N VAL A 450 -16.94 -0.05 16.85
CA VAL A 450 -17.21 -0.96 17.98
C VAL A 450 -17.79 -0.20 19.17
N LEU A 451 -17.20 0.94 19.51
CA LEU A 451 -17.61 1.72 20.67
C LEU A 451 -19.02 2.27 20.48
N LEU A 452 -19.30 2.87 19.32
CA LEU A 452 -20.62 3.42 19.02
C LEU A 452 -21.70 2.32 18.97
N ASN A 453 -21.35 1.12 18.51
CA ASN A 453 -22.26 -0.02 18.55
C ASN A 453 -22.59 -0.45 19.99
N LEU A 454 -21.59 -0.57 20.86
CA LEU A 454 -21.76 -0.93 22.28
C LEU A 454 -22.60 0.10 23.02
N ILE A 455 -22.37 1.39 22.77
CA ILE A 455 -23.18 2.47 23.32
C ILE A 455 -24.63 2.38 22.84
N ALA A 456 -24.85 2.18 21.54
CA ALA A 456 -26.21 2.04 21.00
C ALA A 456 -26.96 0.83 21.61
N CYS A 457 -26.25 -0.26 21.91
CA CYS A 457 -26.81 -1.42 22.61
C CYS A 457 -27.17 -1.07 24.06
N TRP A 458 -26.26 -0.42 24.80
CA TRP A 458 -26.52 0.02 26.17
C TRP A 458 -27.69 1.01 26.27
N VAL A 459 -27.79 1.97 25.34
CA VAL A 459 -28.91 2.93 25.27
C VAL A 459 -30.24 2.21 25.11
N LYS A 460 -30.28 1.14 24.31
CA LYS A 460 -31.47 0.34 24.03
C LYS A 460 -31.74 -0.74 25.08
N GLY A 461 -30.82 -0.97 26.02
CA GLY A 461 -30.91 -2.06 27.00
C GLY A 461 -30.87 -3.45 26.37
N ILE A 462 -30.16 -3.60 25.24
CA ILE A 462 -29.98 -4.89 24.56
C ILE A 462 -28.53 -5.36 24.71
N GLU A 463 -28.33 -6.68 24.76
CA GLU A 463 -26.99 -7.25 24.72
C GLU A 463 -26.40 -7.11 23.30
N PRO A 464 -25.10 -6.81 23.14
CA PRO A 464 -24.46 -6.75 21.84
C PRO A 464 -24.40 -8.16 21.21
N GLU A 465 -25.05 -8.40 20.07
CA GLU A 465 -24.95 -9.66 19.32
C GLU A 465 -23.74 -9.64 18.37
N GLY A 466 -22.95 -10.73 18.33
CA GLY A 466 -21.98 -11.05 17.27
C GLY A 466 -20.84 -10.04 17.11
N TYR A 467 -19.67 -10.32 17.71
CA TYR A 467 -18.52 -9.43 17.69
C TYR A 467 -17.35 -10.00 16.87
N TRP A 468 -16.79 -9.21 15.96
CA TRP A 468 -15.54 -9.54 15.25
C TRP A 468 -14.37 -9.60 16.25
N GLY A 469 -13.97 -10.81 16.65
CA GLY A 469 -12.92 -11.05 17.65
C GLY A 469 -13.40 -11.74 18.94
N ALA A 470 -14.68 -12.13 19.01
CA ALA A 470 -15.13 -13.13 19.98
C ALA A 470 -14.81 -14.55 19.46
N ASP A 471 -14.19 -15.38 20.28
CA ASP A 471 -13.97 -16.79 19.94
C ASP A 471 -15.21 -17.65 20.21
N GLN A 472 -15.10 -18.98 20.11
CA GLN A 472 -16.20 -19.94 20.34
C GLN A 472 -16.85 -19.85 21.74
N LYS A 473 -16.32 -19.03 22.66
CA LYS A 473 -16.73 -18.91 24.07
C LYS A 473 -17.26 -17.51 24.44
N ASP A 474 -17.67 -16.68 23.48
CA ASP A 474 -18.25 -15.33 23.69
C ASP A 474 -17.31 -14.31 24.38
N MET A 475 -15.99 -14.48 24.30
CA MET A 475 -15.02 -13.57 24.92
C MET A 475 -14.37 -12.63 23.90
N VAL A 476 -14.50 -11.31 24.09
CA VAL A 476 -13.84 -10.30 23.26
C VAL A 476 -12.35 -10.26 23.59
N HIS A 477 -11.47 -10.55 22.62
CA HIS A 477 -10.02 -10.73 22.86
C HIS A 477 -9.18 -9.44 22.82
N GLU A 478 -9.32 -8.62 21.77
CA GLU A 478 -8.50 -7.41 21.56
C GLU A 478 -8.63 -6.43 22.74
N VAL A 479 -7.51 -5.83 23.16
CA VAL A 479 -7.41 -5.10 24.43
C VAL A 479 -8.42 -3.95 24.54
N LEU A 480 -8.48 -3.06 23.53
CA LEU A 480 -9.37 -1.90 23.58
C LEU A 480 -10.84 -2.29 23.43
N HIS A 481 -11.14 -3.26 22.58
CA HIS A 481 -12.48 -3.79 22.35
C HIS A 481 -13.01 -4.50 23.59
N ALA A 482 -12.17 -5.33 24.24
CA ALA A 482 -12.48 -5.97 25.51
C ALA A 482 -12.78 -4.94 26.60
N ARG A 483 -11.95 -3.88 26.69
CA ARG A 483 -12.20 -2.77 27.63
C ARG A 483 -13.52 -2.09 27.33
N ASN A 484 -13.75 -1.69 26.08
CA ASN A 484 -14.96 -0.99 25.68
C ASN A 484 -16.20 -1.84 25.97
N TYR A 485 -16.15 -3.15 25.68
CA TYR A 485 -17.24 -4.08 25.96
C TYR A 485 -17.61 -4.09 27.44
N VAL A 486 -16.65 -4.34 28.34
CA VAL A 486 -16.95 -4.44 29.78
C VAL A 486 -17.37 -3.10 30.39
N VAL A 487 -16.78 -1.99 29.94
CA VAL A 487 -17.11 -0.64 30.42
C VAL A 487 -18.49 -0.21 29.95
N CYS A 488 -18.80 -0.33 28.65
CA CYS A 488 -20.10 0.07 28.12
C CYS A 488 -21.23 -0.80 28.66
N LYS A 489 -21.00 -2.09 28.91
CA LYS A 489 -21.99 -2.98 29.53
C LYS A 489 -22.36 -2.55 30.96
N ASN A 490 -21.40 -2.01 31.70
CA ASN A 490 -21.57 -1.63 33.12
C ASN A 490 -21.57 -0.10 33.32
N LEU A 491 -21.89 0.67 32.28
CA LEU A 491 -21.62 2.12 32.24
C LEU A 491 -22.26 2.91 33.38
N ASP A 492 -23.46 2.50 33.83
CA ASP A 492 -24.23 3.06 34.95
C ASP A 492 -23.87 2.46 36.33
N GLN A 493 -23.01 1.46 36.38
CA GLN A 493 -22.63 0.76 37.62
C GLN A 493 -21.23 1.14 38.11
N LEU A 494 -20.36 1.67 37.24
CA LEU A 494 -18.97 1.95 37.59
C LEU A 494 -18.82 3.36 38.19
N PRO A 495 -18.19 3.51 39.38
CA PRO A 495 -18.03 4.82 40.04
C PRO A 495 -17.01 5.72 39.30
N CYS A 496 -16.13 5.09 38.52
CA CYS A 496 -15.24 5.68 37.53
C CYS A 496 -14.62 4.54 36.70
N ILE A 497 -14.11 4.83 35.51
CA ILE A 497 -13.33 3.87 34.70
C ILE A 497 -11.87 3.87 35.19
N LEU A 498 -11.29 2.69 35.44
CA LEU A 498 -9.93 2.55 35.95
C LEU A 498 -8.88 2.94 34.90
N SER A 499 -9.13 2.64 33.62
CA SER A 499 -8.25 2.95 32.48
C SER A 499 -8.35 4.37 31.95
N THR A 500 -9.13 5.27 32.57
CA THR A 500 -9.21 6.68 32.15
C THR A 500 -7.81 7.30 32.21
N PRO A 501 -7.34 8.04 31.20
CA PRO A 501 -6.03 8.69 31.29
C PRO A 501 -5.90 9.63 32.50
N SER A 502 -4.69 9.74 33.04
CA SER A 502 -4.31 10.85 33.94
C SER A 502 -3.76 12.02 33.15
N LYS A 503 -3.11 11.75 32.01
CA LYS A 503 -2.40 12.71 31.19
C LYS A 503 -2.94 12.74 29.76
N SER A 504 -2.71 13.84 29.05
CA SER A 504 -3.19 14.00 27.67
C SER A 504 -2.53 13.05 26.65
N ASP A 505 -1.43 12.40 27.02
CA ASP A 505 -0.76 11.36 26.24
C ASP A 505 -1.36 9.95 26.40
N LEU A 506 -2.48 9.83 27.12
CA LEU A 506 -3.15 8.57 27.50
C LEU A 506 -2.51 7.82 28.68
N SER A 507 -1.37 8.27 29.21
CA SER A 507 -0.74 7.61 30.36
C SER A 507 -1.53 7.82 31.66
N ILE A 508 -1.35 6.88 32.59
CA ILE A 508 -2.01 6.87 33.90
C ILE A 508 -0.95 6.98 34.98
N THR A 509 -1.15 7.91 35.92
CA THR A 509 -0.26 8.01 37.08
C THR A 509 -0.65 7.00 38.16
N VAL A 510 0.33 6.52 38.92
CA VAL A 510 0.08 5.54 40.00
C VAL A 510 -0.85 6.13 41.08
N ASP A 511 -0.75 7.41 41.38
CA ASP A 511 -1.60 8.08 42.40
C ASP A 511 -3.07 8.14 41.95
N ASP A 512 -3.36 8.54 40.71
CA ASP A 512 -4.74 8.55 40.21
C ASP A 512 -5.35 7.15 40.12
N PHE A 513 -4.57 6.16 39.68
CA PHE A 513 -5.03 4.78 39.66
C PHE A 513 -5.39 4.28 41.07
N CYS A 514 -4.55 4.57 42.07
CA CYS A 514 -4.84 4.22 43.47
C CYS A 514 -6.11 4.91 43.98
N LYS A 515 -6.29 6.21 43.72
CA LYS A 515 -7.51 6.96 44.09
C LYS A 515 -8.78 6.37 43.47
N ARG A 516 -8.69 5.85 42.25
CA ARG A 516 -9.83 5.17 41.61
C ARG A 516 -10.12 3.84 42.27
N LEU A 517 -9.10 3.01 42.58
CA LEU A 517 -9.30 1.78 43.34
C LEU A 517 -9.90 2.01 44.73
N GLU A 518 -9.51 3.09 45.43
CA GLU A 518 -10.15 3.47 46.71
C GLU A 518 -11.66 3.68 46.55
N LYS A 519 -12.12 4.28 45.44
CA LYS A 519 -13.55 4.44 45.16
C LYS A 519 -14.24 3.10 44.94
N TYR A 520 -13.61 2.15 44.25
CA TYR A 520 -14.16 0.80 44.08
C TYR A 520 -14.33 0.10 45.44
N GLN A 521 -13.30 0.15 46.30
CA GLN A 521 -13.38 -0.41 47.66
C GLN A 521 -14.47 0.27 48.50
N LYS A 522 -14.52 1.60 48.49
CA LYS A 522 -15.51 2.38 49.28
C LYS A 522 -16.94 2.04 48.88
N ASN A 523 -17.20 1.84 47.59
CA ASN A 523 -18.53 1.51 47.07
C ASN A 523 -18.80 0.00 47.01
N LYS A 524 -17.84 -0.84 47.41
CA LYS A 524 -17.92 -2.31 47.36
C LYS A 524 -18.22 -2.86 45.95
N ILE A 525 -17.63 -2.23 44.94
CA ILE A 525 -17.79 -2.59 43.53
C ILE A 525 -16.57 -3.39 43.09
N HIS A 526 -16.79 -4.48 42.37
CA HIS A 526 -15.72 -5.29 41.79
C HIS A 526 -15.09 -4.56 40.60
N ALA A 527 -13.78 -4.68 40.45
CA ALA A 527 -13.10 -4.14 39.29
C ALA A 527 -13.24 -5.08 38.09
N LEU A 528 -13.38 -4.50 36.89
CA LEU A 528 -13.49 -5.25 35.64
C LEU A 528 -12.10 -5.58 35.11
N GLU A 529 -11.91 -6.81 34.67
CA GLU A 529 -10.61 -7.34 34.28
C GLU A 529 -9.98 -6.58 33.09
N ALA A 530 -10.74 -6.28 32.04
CA ALA A 530 -10.20 -5.63 30.83
C ALA A 530 -9.93 -4.13 31.06
N ASP A 531 -10.69 -3.51 31.95
CA ASP A 531 -10.44 -2.13 32.39
C ASP A 531 -9.13 -2.04 33.20
N ILE A 532 -8.91 -2.97 34.15
CA ILE A 532 -7.61 -3.06 34.84
C ILE A 532 -6.49 -3.37 33.86
N PHE A 533 -6.70 -4.32 32.95
CA PHE A 533 -5.67 -4.75 31.99
C PHE A 533 -5.15 -3.56 31.17
N LEU A 534 -6.05 -2.78 30.56
CA LEU A 534 -5.67 -1.56 29.82
C LEU A 534 -5.06 -0.49 30.74
N ALA A 535 -5.55 -0.37 31.97
CA ALA A 535 -4.98 0.59 32.92
C ALA A 535 -3.52 0.26 33.27
N LEU A 536 -3.18 -1.03 33.41
CA LEU A 536 -1.81 -1.47 33.66
C LEU A 536 -0.87 -1.17 32.49
N THR A 537 -1.30 -1.40 31.24
CA THR A 537 -0.47 -1.13 30.05
C THR A 537 -0.24 0.38 29.84
N ARG A 538 -1.14 1.23 30.34
CA ARG A 538 -1.00 2.70 30.34
C ARG A 538 -0.31 3.28 31.58
N LEU A 539 0.01 2.46 32.58
CA LEU A 539 0.53 2.93 33.86
C LEU A 539 1.97 3.43 33.75
N ASP A 540 2.21 4.69 34.11
CA ASP A 540 3.56 5.26 34.24
C ASP A 540 4.17 4.84 35.57
N THR A 541 4.94 3.75 35.54
CA THR A 541 5.58 3.19 36.75
C THR A 541 6.59 4.14 37.39
N LYS A 542 7.10 5.15 36.67
CA LYS A 542 8.03 6.15 37.22
C LYS A 542 7.35 7.09 38.21
N THR A 543 6.02 7.18 38.18
CA THR A 543 5.22 8.02 39.09
C THR A 543 4.89 7.33 40.42
N GLN A 544 5.42 6.13 40.67
CA GLN A 544 5.23 5.44 41.94
C GLN A 544 5.86 6.19 43.12
N SER A 545 5.23 6.09 44.29
CA SER A 545 5.72 6.70 45.53
C SER A 545 5.47 5.76 46.71
N SER A 546 6.22 5.95 47.81
CA SER A 546 6.04 5.16 49.04
C SER A 546 4.61 5.25 49.59
N LYS A 547 3.96 6.41 49.43
CA LYS A 547 2.55 6.61 49.77
C LYS A 547 1.64 5.67 48.99
N ASN A 548 1.82 5.61 47.66
CA ASN A 548 1.00 4.77 46.78
C ASN A 548 1.21 3.28 47.07
N LEU A 549 2.46 2.86 47.28
CA LEU A 549 2.78 1.46 47.62
C LEU A 549 2.16 1.03 48.95
N ASN A 550 2.18 1.90 49.96
CA ASN A 550 1.55 1.63 51.25
C ASN A 550 0.02 1.56 51.15
N LEU A 551 -0.60 2.43 50.35
CA LEU A 551 -2.03 2.40 50.08
C LEU A 551 -2.45 1.11 49.34
N LEU A 552 -1.73 0.70 48.30
CA LEU A 552 -2.04 -0.53 47.58
C LEU A 552 -2.02 -1.77 48.49
N LYS A 553 -1.10 -1.82 49.47
CA LYS A 553 -1.05 -2.93 50.45
C LYS A 553 -2.31 -3.04 51.32
N THR A 554 -3.04 -1.95 51.54
CA THR A 554 -4.26 -1.94 52.38
C THR A 554 -5.54 -2.14 51.57
N LEU A 555 -5.52 -1.87 50.27
CA LEU A 555 -6.67 -2.08 49.39
C LEU A 555 -6.87 -3.56 49.06
N LYS A 556 -8.13 -3.98 49.00
CA LYS A 556 -8.62 -5.31 48.65
C LYS A 556 -9.89 -5.16 47.80
N VAL A 557 -9.68 -4.92 46.51
CA VAL A 557 -10.73 -4.86 45.48
C VAL A 557 -10.69 -6.15 44.66
N ASP A 558 -11.78 -6.91 44.69
CA ASP A 558 -11.93 -8.12 43.89
C ASP A 558 -12.04 -7.79 42.39
N VAL A 559 -11.59 -8.72 41.54
CA VAL A 559 -11.64 -8.57 40.07
C VAL A 559 -12.53 -9.66 39.46
N ILE A 560 -13.38 -9.26 38.52
CA ILE A 560 -14.28 -10.14 37.78
C ILE A 560 -13.96 -10.18 36.29
N LEU A 561 -14.03 -11.37 35.69
CA LEU A 561 -13.86 -11.60 34.25
C LEU A 561 -15.12 -11.19 33.47
N GLN A 562 -15.02 -11.12 32.13
CA GLN A 562 -16.19 -10.92 31.24
C GLN A 562 -17.30 -11.96 31.47
N SER A 563 -16.93 -13.17 31.90
CA SER A 563 -17.87 -14.25 32.24
C SER A 563 -18.58 -14.04 33.59
N GLY A 564 -18.27 -12.97 34.32
CA GLY A 564 -18.74 -12.71 35.69
C GLY A 564 -18.00 -13.49 36.77
N LYS A 565 -17.07 -14.38 36.41
CA LYS A 565 -16.30 -15.17 37.38
C LYS A 565 -15.23 -14.31 38.07
N LYS A 566 -15.13 -14.42 39.39
CA LYS A 566 -14.07 -13.80 40.19
C LYS A 566 -12.73 -14.53 40.01
N ILE A 567 -11.65 -13.77 39.84
CA ILE A 567 -10.27 -14.32 39.82
C ILE A 567 -9.70 -14.42 41.25
N PRO A 568 -8.70 -15.29 41.50
CA PRO A 568 -8.23 -15.59 42.87
C PRO A 568 -7.35 -14.50 43.50
N ILE A 569 -7.06 -13.42 42.78
CA ILE A 569 -6.16 -12.33 43.21
C ILE A 569 -6.89 -10.99 43.12
N ASN A 570 -6.59 -10.09 44.06
CA ASN A 570 -7.22 -8.76 44.10
C ASN A 570 -6.44 -7.76 43.23
N ALA A 571 -7.13 -6.70 42.80
CA ALA A 571 -6.58 -5.68 41.89
C ALA A 571 -5.29 -5.03 42.42
N SER A 572 -5.24 -4.76 43.72
CA SER A 572 -4.07 -4.16 44.39
C SER A 572 -2.82 -5.04 44.33
N ASP A 573 -2.98 -6.34 44.57
CA ASP A 573 -1.89 -7.30 44.55
C ASP A 573 -1.36 -7.49 43.09
N ILE A 574 -2.25 -7.46 42.10
CA ILE A 574 -1.88 -7.44 40.67
C ILE A 574 -1.04 -6.19 40.34
N VAL A 575 -1.47 -5.01 40.80
CA VAL A 575 -0.82 -3.74 40.49
C VAL A 575 0.57 -3.66 41.14
N LEU A 576 0.70 -4.10 42.39
CA LEU A 576 2.00 -4.22 43.06
C LEU A 576 2.94 -5.15 42.29
N ALA A 577 2.44 -6.30 41.82
CA ALA A 577 3.23 -7.21 40.99
C ALA A 577 3.63 -6.58 39.64
N TYR A 578 2.73 -5.81 39.00
CA TYR A 578 3.03 -5.12 37.75
C TYR A 578 4.06 -4.00 37.93
N LEU A 579 3.97 -3.19 38.99
CA LEU A 579 4.95 -2.14 39.30
C LEU A 579 6.37 -2.70 39.48
N ASN A 580 6.49 -3.91 40.04
CA ASN A 580 7.77 -4.59 40.19
C ASN A 580 8.32 -5.14 38.86
N CYS A 581 7.45 -5.55 37.92
CA CYS A 581 7.84 -6.18 36.67
C CYS A 581 6.91 -5.76 35.52
N PRO A 582 6.95 -4.50 35.07
CA PRO A 582 6.05 -4.02 34.01
C PRO A 582 6.42 -4.63 32.65
N VAL A 583 5.46 -4.64 31.73
CA VAL A 583 5.74 -5.04 30.34
C VAL A 583 6.67 -3.99 29.72
N LYS A 584 7.79 -4.46 29.15
CA LYS A 584 8.78 -3.61 28.50
C LYS A 584 8.58 -3.62 27.00
N GLU A 585 8.90 -2.50 26.37
CA GLU A 585 8.92 -2.39 24.92
C GLU A 585 9.95 -3.37 24.33
N VAL A 586 9.55 -4.04 23.26
CA VAL A 586 10.43 -4.94 22.50
C VAL A 586 11.30 -4.15 21.53
N LEU A 587 12.54 -4.58 21.33
CA LEU A 587 13.41 -4.00 20.31
C LEU A 587 12.94 -4.48 18.93
N LEU A 588 12.75 -3.54 18.01
CA LEU A 588 12.44 -3.86 16.63
C LEU A 588 13.69 -4.30 15.88
N ASP A 589 13.62 -5.43 15.18
CA ASP A 589 14.50 -5.68 14.04
C ASP A 589 13.85 -5.02 12.81
N TYR A 590 14.49 -3.95 12.32
CA TYR A 590 14.02 -3.22 11.14
C TYR A 590 14.36 -3.91 9.82
N ASN A 591 15.11 -5.02 9.86
CA ASN A 591 15.39 -5.86 8.69
C ASN A 591 14.33 -6.96 8.49
N GLU A 592 13.52 -7.26 9.50
CA GLU A 592 12.44 -8.24 9.39
C GLU A 592 11.18 -7.60 8.79
N GLU A 593 10.69 -8.22 7.71
CA GLU A 593 9.46 -7.84 7.02
C GLU A 593 8.21 -8.20 7.86
N TYR A 594 8.29 -9.28 8.66
CA TYR A 594 7.21 -9.86 9.46
C TYR A 594 7.29 -9.48 10.96
N PHE A 595 7.27 -8.18 11.26
CA PHE A 595 7.41 -7.66 12.63
C PHE A 595 6.21 -7.96 13.56
N TRP A 596 5.09 -8.47 13.03
CA TRP A 596 3.90 -8.84 13.81
C TRP A 596 4.08 -10.11 14.65
N ASP A 597 5.04 -10.98 14.33
CA ASP A 597 5.31 -12.20 15.12
C ASP A 597 6.26 -11.98 16.30
N ILE A 598 6.76 -10.74 16.48
CA ILE A 598 7.65 -10.39 17.59
C ILE A 598 6.91 -10.59 18.91
N LYS A 599 7.36 -11.58 19.69
CA LYS A 599 6.76 -11.93 20.99
C LYS A 599 6.97 -10.85 22.02
N ILE A 600 5.91 -10.49 22.73
CA ILE A 600 5.96 -9.58 23.86
C ILE A 600 6.26 -10.41 25.12
N PRO A 601 7.32 -10.09 25.89
CA PRO A 601 7.64 -10.81 27.10
C PRO A 601 6.47 -10.80 28.11
N THR A 602 6.07 -11.98 28.59
CA THR A 602 4.99 -12.11 29.56
C THR A 602 5.43 -11.65 30.94
N THR A 603 4.61 -10.82 31.58
CA THR A 603 4.78 -10.38 32.97
C THR A 603 3.94 -11.25 33.92
N PRO A 604 4.45 -11.67 35.10
CA PRO A 604 3.71 -12.51 36.05
C PRO A 604 2.36 -11.95 36.52
N SER A 605 2.21 -10.62 36.61
CA SER A 605 0.94 -10.02 37.02
C SER A 605 -0.17 -10.18 35.98
N LEU A 606 0.17 -10.38 34.69
CA LEU A 606 -0.82 -10.52 33.63
C LEU A 606 -1.33 -11.96 33.46
N GLN A 607 -0.69 -12.95 34.07
CA GLN A 607 -1.06 -14.37 33.94
C GLN A 607 -2.44 -14.72 34.48
N TYR A 608 -3.02 -13.86 35.33
CA TYR A 608 -4.35 -14.04 35.92
C TYR A 608 -5.48 -13.56 35.00
N PHE A 609 -5.15 -12.80 33.95
CA PHE A 609 -6.10 -12.31 32.97
C PHE A 609 -6.22 -13.29 31.79
N PRO A 610 -7.34 -13.25 31.05
CA PRO A 610 -7.37 -13.83 29.72
C PRO A 610 -6.25 -13.26 28.87
N LYS A 611 -5.65 -14.11 28.03
CA LYS A 611 -4.56 -13.72 27.15
C LYS A 611 -5.07 -12.68 26.13
N ARG A 612 -4.58 -11.44 26.21
CA ARG A 612 -5.02 -10.33 25.33
C ARG A 612 -4.07 -10.09 24.16
N PHE A 613 -2.80 -10.42 24.33
CA PHE A 613 -1.76 -10.34 23.32
C PHE A 613 -0.64 -11.34 23.66
N ASP A 614 0.03 -11.82 22.63
CA ASP A 614 1.24 -12.64 22.64
C ASP A 614 2.37 -12.00 21.85
N SER A 615 2.00 -11.38 20.73
CA SER A 615 2.93 -10.70 19.85
C SER A 615 2.49 -9.25 19.59
N LEU A 616 3.39 -8.50 18.99
CA LEU A 616 3.12 -7.16 18.47
C LEU A 616 1.91 -7.13 17.51
N GLY A 617 1.74 -8.16 16.70
CA GLY A 617 0.63 -8.29 15.76
C GLY A 617 -0.75 -8.30 16.42
N ASP A 618 -0.88 -8.88 17.61
CA ASP A 618 -2.15 -8.96 18.33
C ASP A 618 -2.68 -7.60 18.78
N LEU A 619 -1.78 -6.62 18.97
CA LEU A 619 -2.15 -5.24 19.33
C LEU A 619 -2.69 -4.45 18.14
N THR A 620 -2.50 -4.95 16.91
CA THR A 620 -2.96 -4.33 15.65
C THR A 620 -2.66 -2.83 15.60
N THR A 621 -3.62 -1.99 15.21
CA THR A 621 -3.47 -0.54 15.07
C THR A 621 -3.47 0.20 16.41
N SER A 622 -3.83 -0.49 17.50
CA SER A 622 -4.06 0.09 18.82
C SER A 622 -2.82 0.15 19.71
N ALA A 623 -1.69 -0.39 19.26
CA ALA A 623 -0.49 -0.57 20.08
C ALA A 623 -0.07 0.69 20.85
N PHE A 624 -0.05 1.87 20.20
CA PHE A 624 0.24 3.13 20.88
C PHE A 624 -0.84 3.54 21.91
N SER A 625 -2.11 3.32 21.63
CA SER A 625 -3.20 3.60 22.58
C SER A 625 -3.22 2.65 23.77
N VAL A 626 -2.65 1.43 23.64
CA VAL A 626 -2.47 0.45 24.71
C VAL A 626 -1.20 0.75 25.53
N PHE A 627 -0.09 1.09 24.85
CA PHE A 627 1.21 1.41 25.44
C PHE A 627 1.68 2.84 25.05
N PRO A 628 1.11 3.90 25.63
CA PRO A 628 1.40 5.29 25.24
C PRO A 628 2.83 5.76 25.53
N LEU A 629 3.57 5.01 26.36
CA LEU A 629 4.95 5.34 26.74
C LEU A 629 6.01 4.59 25.91
N TRP A 630 5.62 3.65 25.06
CA TRP A 630 6.52 2.95 24.13
C TRP A 630 6.83 3.82 22.92
N GLY A 631 8.02 3.68 22.33
CA GLY A 631 8.49 4.40 21.15
C GLY A 631 8.16 3.68 19.84
N ASP A 632 9.20 3.34 19.07
CA ASP A 632 9.09 2.85 17.71
C ASP A 632 8.24 1.56 17.61
N ALA A 633 8.29 0.64 18.58
CA ALA A 633 7.59 -0.65 18.48
C ALA A 633 6.07 -0.48 18.47
N ALA A 634 5.54 0.37 19.35
CA ALA A 634 4.11 0.65 19.41
C ALA A 634 3.67 1.54 18.24
N ILE A 635 4.47 2.55 17.88
CA ILE A 635 4.07 3.52 16.88
C ILE A 635 4.14 2.94 15.46
N ARG A 636 5.17 2.15 15.11
CA ARG A 636 5.29 1.49 13.80
C ARG A 636 4.01 0.74 13.44
N LEU A 637 3.49 -0.07 14.35
CA LEU A 637 2.23 -0.80 14.15
C LEU A 637 1.03 0.14 13.91
N SER A 638 0.92 1.20 14.71
CA SER A 638 -0.20 2.14 14.62
C SER A 638 -0.20 2.96 13.33
N VAL A 639 0.96 3.26 12.72
CA VAL A 639 1.04 4.18 11.56
C VAL A 639 1.59 3.60 10.26
N SER A 640 2.03 2.32 10.22
CA SER A 640 2.62 1.72 9.01
C SER A 640 1.64 1.61 7.82
N SER A 641 2.19 1.42 6.62
CA SER A 641 1.43 1.24 5.37
C SER A 641 0.66 -0.09 5.29
N PHE A 642 0.99 -1.08 6.13
CA PHE A 642 0.26 -2.35 6.21
C PHE A 642 -1.11 -2.21 6.90
N ASN A 643 -1.43 -1.03 7.44
CA ASN A 643 -2.68 -0.77 8.14
C ASN A 643 -3.80 -0.35 7.17
N GLU A 644 -4.95 -1.03 7.25
CA GLU A 644 -6.19 -0.75 6.49
C GLU A 644 -6.83 0.62 6.82
N MET A 645 -6.44 1.27 7.93
CA MET A 645 -6.95 2.58 8.37
C MET A 645 -6.19 3.77 7.74
N GLU A 646 -6.19 3.88 6.41
CA GLU A 646 -5.50 5.00 5.73
C GLU A 646 -6.07 6.39 6.09
N HIS A 647 -7.33 6.51 6.52
CA HIS A 647 -7.94 7.81 6.84
C HIS A 647 -7.73 8.24 8.30
N GLY A 648 -7.61 7.29 9.24
CA GLY A 648 -7.43 7.54 10.67
C GLY A 648 -5.99 7.88 11.09
N LYS A 649 -5.01 7.69 10.21
CA LYS A 649 -3.58 7.98 10.47
C LYS A 649 -3.33 9.40 10.98
N GLY A 650 -4.07 10.39 10.47
CA GLY A 650 -3.97 11.77 10.92
C GLY A 650 -4.24 11.92 12.41
N LEU A 651 -5.35 11.35 12.91
CA LEU A 651 -5.74 11.40 14.31
C LEU A 651 -4.74 10.65 15.21
N ILE A 652 -4.16 9.55 14.72
CA ILE A 652 -3.11 8.82 15.45
C ILE A 652 -1.87 9.71 15.62
N PHE A 653 -1.39 10.38 14.57
CA PHE A 653 -0.26 11.30 14.68
C PHE A 653 -0.55 12.50 15.59
N ARG A 654 -1.78 13.04 15.56
CA ARG A 654 -2.23 14.09 16.50
C ARG A 654 -2.15 13.61 17.95
N GLN A 655 -2.49 12.35 18.23
CA GLN A 655 -2.36 11.77 19.57
C GLN A 655 -0.89 11.50 19.94
N ILE A 656 -0.05 11.07 19.01
CA ILE A 656 1.41 10.91 19.20
C ILE A 656 2.07 12.26 19.55
N ALA A 657 1.61 13.35 18.95
CA ALA A 657 2.10 14.70 19.25
C ALA A 657 1.76 15.17 20.68
N LYS A 658 0.97 14.43 21.47
CA LYS A 658 0.65 14.75 22.88
C LYS A 658 1.54 14.02 23.88
N ARG A 659 2.57 13.30 23.45
CA ARG A 659 3.42 12.51 24.33
C ARG A 659 4.23 13.37 25.30
N GLN A 660 4.59 12.79 26.45
CA GLN A 660 5.50 13.41 27.42
C GLN A 660 6.99 13.11 27.16
N ILE A 661 7.29 12.28 26.16
CA ILE A 661 8.65 11.82 25.82
C ILE A 661 8.93 12.21 24.36
N PRO A 662 10.13 12.75 24.04
CA PRO A 662 10.52 13.05 22.67
C PRO A 662 10.35 11.87 21.71
N LEU A 663 10.20 12.18 20.43
CA LEU A 663 10.04 11.17 19.39
C LEU A 663 11.36 10.42 19.17
N THR A 664 11.29 9.10 19.07
CA THR A 664 12.40 8.22 18.68
C THR A 664 12.75 8.43 17.20
N ALA A 665 13.94 7.97 16.79
CA ALA A 665 14.48 8.24 15.46
C ALA A 665 13.55 7.78 14.32
N GLY A 666 12.97 6.58 14.44
CA GLY A 666 12.01 6.06 13.47
C GLY A 666 10.73 6.88 13.42
N VAL A 667 10.12 7.16 14.57
CA VAL A 667 8.91 8.01 14.66
C VAL A 667 9.16 9.41 14.10
N ALA A 668 10.28 10.04 14.45
CA ALA A 668 10.63 11.38 14.00
C ALA A 668 10.79 11.44 12.48
N MET A 669 11.45 10.46 11.86
CA MET A 669 11.55 10.41 10.39
C MET A 669 10.16 10.18 9.75
N ASN A 670 9.38 9.25 10.29
CA ASN A 670 8.13 8.84 9.66
C ASN A 670 6.99 9.86 9.83
N ILE A 671 6.94 10.63 10.94
CA ILE A 671 5.96 11.73 11.06
C ILE A 671 6.23 12.85 10.06
N LEU A 672 7.51 13.17 9.79
CA LEU A 672 7.92 14.15 8.79
C LEU A 672 7.63 13.67 7.36
N ALA A 673 7.70 12.35 7.12
CA ALA A 673 7.46 11.73 5.83
C ALA A 673 5.98 11.37 5.56
N ALA A 674 5.11 11.40 6.58
CA ALA A 674 3.76 10.84 6.52
C ALA A 674 2.84 11.51 5.48
N GLN A 675 3.05 12.79 5.16
CA GLN A 675 2.22 13.50 4.18
C GLN A 675 2.41 12.99 2.73
N ARG A 676 3.48 12.24 2.44
CA ARG A 676 3.80 11.74 1.08
C ARG A 676 2.78 10.72 0.56
N SER A 677 2.22 9.91 1.46
CA SER A 677 1.37 8.76 1.15
C SER A 677 0.01 8.81 1.84
N ALA A 678 -0.33 9.92 2.51
CA ALA A 678 -1.58 10.06 3.24
C ALA A 678 -2.76 10.43 2.32
N SER A 679 -3.96 9.98 2.69
CA SER A 679 -5.20 10.42 2.04
C SER A 679 -5.45 11.92 2.23
N PRO A 680 -6.15 12.62 1.32
CA PRO A 680 -6.41 14.06 1.43
C PRO A 680 -7.02 14.50 2.77
N ARG A 681 -7.81 13.63 3.43
CA ARG A 681 -8.37 13.89 4.76
C ARG A 681 -7.32 13.90 5.86
N ALA A 682 -6.35 12.98 5.83
CA ALA A 682 -5.36 12.83 6.89
C ALA A 682 -4.24 13.88 6.81
N ILE A 683 -3.98 14.46 5.62
CA ILE A 683 -2.88 15.42 5.41
C ILE A 683 -2.97 16.61 6.37
N ALA A 684 -4.16 17.17 6.59
CA ALA A 684 -4.34 18.33 7.47
C ALA A 684 -3.97 18.00 8.92
N ASP A 685 -4.46 16.88 9.45
CA ASP A 685 -4.14 16.42 10.80
C ASP A 685 -2.65 16.08 10.96
N ILE A 686 -2.02 15.49 9.93
CA ILE A 686 -0.59 15.19 9.94
C ILE A 686 0.24 16.48 9.98
N ALA A 687 -0.11 17.47 9.15
CA ALA A 687 0.58 18.77 9.15
C ALA A 687 0.50 19.45 10.51
N LEU A 688 -0.69 19.44 11.12
CA LEU A 688 -0.87 19.96 12.47
C LEU A 688 -0.09 19.13 13.51
N ALA A 689 -0.03 17.81 13.37
CA ALA A 689 0.72 16.95 14.28
C ALA A 689 2.23 17.23 14.25
N VAL A 690 2.80 17.52 13.07
CA VAL A 690 4.20 17.93 12.94
C VAL A 690 4.46 19.24 13.70
N ASN A 691 3.62 20.26 13.48
CA ASN A 691 3.77 21.54 14.16
C ASN A 691 3.60 21.42 15.67
N GLU A 692 2.58 20.68 16.13
CA GLU A 692 2.39 20.42 17.55
C GLU A 692 3.56 19.65 18.18
N ALA A 693 4.12 18.66 17.47
CA ALA A 693 5.28 17.92 17.95
C ALA A 693 6.52 18.82 18.06
N TRP A 694 6.69 19.78 17.15
CA TRP A 694 7.73 20.80 17.24
C TRP A 694 7.52 21.75 18.41
N GLU A 695 6.34 22.40 18.50
CA GLU A 695 6.00 23.35 19.57
C GLU A 695 6.14 22.74 20.97
N ARG A 696 5.87 21.45 21.10
CA ARG A 696 5.98 20.69 22.36
C ARG A 696 7.38 20.15 22.64
N GLY A 697 8.36 20.44 21.79
CA GLY A 697 9.75 19.97 21.95
C GLY A 697 9.90 18.45 21.79
N LEU A 698 9.00 17.79 21.06
CA LEU A 698 9.05 16.35 20.78
C LEU A 698 9.91 16.02 19.56
N LEU A 699 9.96 16.93 18.58
CA LEU A 699 10.87 16.83 17.42
C LEU A 699 12.22 17.48 17.76
N ILE A 700 13.26 16.66 17.84
CA ILE A 700 14.62 17.09 18.14
C ILE A 700 15.45 17.08 16.83
N PRO A 701 16.04 18.21 16.42
CA PRO A 701 16.97 18.27 15.30
C PRO A 701 18.06 17.19 15.35
N GLY A 702 18.28 16.48 14.25
CA GLY A 702 19.31 15.45 14.12
C GLY A 702 18.99 14.09 14.74
N ILE A 703 17.78 13.88 15.28
CA ILE A 703 17.35 12.56 15.79
C ILE A 703 16.65 11.70 14.73
N ALA A 704 15.97 12.31 13.75
CA ALA A 704 15.32 11.56 12.68
C ALA A 704 16.36 10.77 11.87
N ASP A 705 16.15 9.46 11.71
CA ASP A 705 17.05 8.57 10.98
C ASP A 705 16.46 8.24 9.60
N VAL A 706 17.17 8.65 8.55
CA VAL A 706 16.73 8.47 7.16
C VAL A 706 16.64 7.00 6.74
N PHE A 707 17.42 6.11 7.36
CA PHE A 707 17.39 4.67 7.07
C PHE A 707 16.17 3.98 7.69
N LEU A 708 15.44 4.64 8.59
CA LEU A 708 14.17 4.15 9.15
C LEU A 708 12.95 4.71 8.40
N LEU A 709 13.15 5.40 7.27
CA LEU A 709 12.09 5.89 6.42
C LEU A 709 11.16 4.74 5.98
N ASP A 710 9.85 4.97 6.08
CA ASP A 710 8.81 3.98 5.80
C ASP A 710 8.89 2.72 6.69
N TRP A 711 9.61 2.81 7.82
CA TRP A 711 9.83 1.74 8.79
C TRP A 711 10.60 0.53 8.26
N ILE A 712 11.38 0.71 7.19
CA ILE A 712 12.18 -0.33 6.57
C ILE A 712 13.65 0.08 6.65
N ASN A 713 14.52 -0.74 7.25
CA ASN A 713 15.97 -0.49 7.27
C ASN A 713 16.60 -0.75 5.90
N SER A 714 16.32 0.13 4.95
CA SER A 714 16.74 0.01 3.56
C SER A 714 17.23 1.34 3.01
N THR A 715 17.72 1.31 1.77
CA THR A 715 18.14 2.54 1.10
C THR A 715 16.93 3.44 0.87
N PRO A 716 16.94 4.71 1.33
CA PRO A 716 15.80 5.61 1.21
C PRO A 716 15.29 5.76 -0.23
N SER A 717 13.97 5.76 -0.41
CA SER A 717 13.34 5.83 -1.73
C SER A 717 12.33 6.98 -1.83
N LYS A 718 11.82 7.24 -3.04
CA LYS A 718 10.84 8.32 -3.34
C LYS A 718 11.30 9.71 -2.86
N LEU A 719 12.61 9.98 -2.96
CA LEU A 719 13.25 11.18 -2.41
C LEU A 719 12.67 12.48 -2.96
N VAL A 720 12.25 12.52 -4.23
CA VAL A 720 11.60 13.70 -4.84
C VAL A 720 10.38 14.16 -4.02
N SER A 721 9.48 13.23 -3.70
CA SER A 721 8.29 13.52 -2.88
C SER A 721 8.66 13.88 -1.45
N LEU A 722 9.70 13.25 -0.90
CA LEU A 722 10.19 13.52 0.44
C LEU A 722 10.76 14.93 0.58
N VAL A 723 11.63 15.34 -0.36
CA VAL A 723 12.19 16.69 -0.37
C VAL A 723 11.08 17.72 -0.50
N ALA A 724 10.06 17.49 -1.33
CA ALA A 724 8.92 18.41 -1.43
C ALA A 724 8.18 18.59 -0.09
N THR A 725 7.91 17.49 0.62
CA THR A 725 7.31 17.53 1.96
C THR A 725 8.22 18.22 2.98
N LEU A 726 9.50 17.87 3.02
CA LEU A 726 10.48 18.45 3.93
C LEU A 726 10.70 19.94 3.67
N SER A 727 10.73 20.39 2.42
CA SER A 727 10.81 21.81 2.07
C SER A 727 9.59 22.59 2.55
N ASN A 728 8.38 22.01 2.44
CA ASN A 728 7.18 22.64 2.99
C ASN A 728 7.27 22.77 4.52
N ILE A 729 7.72 21.71 5.21
CA ILE A 729 7.95 21.74 6.67
C ILE A 729 9.00 22.79 7.04
N ALA A 730 10.11 22.88 6.30
CA ALA A 730 11.14 23.90 6.52
C ALA A 730 10.58 25.32 6.35
N GLN A 731 9.73 25.55 5.34
CA GLN A 731 9.06 26.83 5.10
C GLN A 731 8.08 27.23 6.23
N GLN A 732 7.65 26.28 7.06
CA GLN A 732 6.85 26.53 8.27
C GLN A 732 7.70 26.91 9.50
N GLY A 733 9.02 27.09 9.33
CA GLY A 733 9.94 27.49 10.42
C GLY A 733 10.63 26.31 11.12
N LEU A 734 10.54 25.10 10.56
CA LEU A 734 11.16 23.89 11.12
C LEU A 734 12.47 23.53 10.39
N LEU A 735 13.17 24.52 9.82
CA LEU A 735 14.39 24.28 9.06
C LEU A 735 15.48 23.59 9.89
N SER A 736 15.57 23.86 11.19
CA SER A 736 16.54 23.22 12.08
C SER A 736 16.32 21.70 12.19
N VAL A 737 15.08 21.21 12.06
CA VAL A 737 14.76 19.77 12.03
C VAL A 737 15.08 19.16 10.66
N VAL A 738 14.77 19.89 9.59
CA VAL A 738 14.91 19.41 8.20
C VAL A 738 16.35 19.43 7.72
N TRP A 739 17.14 20.42 8.12
CA TRP A 739 18.48 20.65 7.58
C TRP A 739 19.44 19.45 7.72
N PRO A 740 19.56 18.79 8.90
CA PRO A 740 20.41 17.61 9.04
C PRO A 740 19.96 16.44 8.14
N ILE A 741 18.66 16.27 7.95
CA ILE A 741 18.07 15.20 7.13
C ILE A 741 18.51 15.35 5.66
N LEU A 742 18.58 16.58 5.14
CA LEU A 742 18.99 16.80 3.74
C LEU A 742 20.42 16.31 3.48
N ASP A 743 21.38 16.62 4.37
CA ASP A 743 22.76 16.16 4.20
C ASP A 743 22.89 14.64 4.41
N GLU A 744 22.15 14.09 5.37
CA GLU A 744 22.11 12.64 5.62
C GLU A 744 21.55 11.85 4.43
N LEU A 745 20.53 12.38 3.74
CA LEU A 745 20.01 11.80 2.50
C LEU A 745 21.06 11.82 1.37
N ILE A 746 21.94 12.83 1.31
CA ILE A 746 23.08 12.83 0.38
C ILE A 746 24.05 11.71 0.76
N LEU A 747 24.36 11.53 2.04
CA LEU A 747 25.22 10.43 2.51
C LEU A 747 24.62 9.06 2.18
N ALA A 748 23.31 8.87 2.38
CA ALA A 748 22.60 7.66 2.00
C ALA A 748 22.68 7.43 0.47
N SER A 749 22.51 8.49 -0.33
CA SER A 749 22.66 8.44 -1.78
C SER A 749 24.09 8.11 -2.24
N LEU A 750 25.10 8.55 -1.50
CA LEU A 750 26.50 8.26 -1.78
C LEU A 750 26.90 6.82 -1.43
N LYS A 751 26.25 6.21 -0.42
CA LYS A 751 26.43 4.80 -0.05
C LYS A 751 25.77 3.84 -1.05
N ALA A 752 24.73 4.29 -1.76
CA ALA A 752 24.05 3.48 -2.76
C ALA A 752 24.96 3.21 -4.00
N PRO A 753 24.75 2.10 -4.73
CA PRO A 753 25.56 1.76 -5.91
C PRO A 753 25.55 2.84 -7.00
N ARG A 754 24.46 3.61 -7.07
CA ARG A 754 24.29 4.81 -7.89
C ARG A 754 23.61 5.88 -7.05
N LEU A 755 23.86 7.15 -7.39
CA LEU A 755 23.12 8.25 -6.76
C LEU A 755 21.62 8.01 -6.92
N LEU A 756 20.90 8.14 -5.81
CA LEU A 756 19.47 7.91 -5.75
C LEU A 756 18.71 8.94 -6.57
N VAL A 757 17.62 8.49 -7.20
CA VAL A 757 16.69 9.41 -7.89
C VAL A 757 16.10 10.35 -6.85
N GLY A 758 16.27 11.66 -7.04
CA GLY A 758 15.93 12.68 -6.05
C GLY A 758 17.14 13.41 -5.44
N THR A 759 18.38 12.95 -5.70
CA THR A 759 19.60 13.58 -5.14
C THR A 759 19.76 15.03 -5.60
N ASP A 760 19.34 15.35 -6.82
CA ASP A 760 19.37 16.73 -7.31
C ASP A 760 18.35 17.63 -6.61
N GLU A 761 17.15 17.15 -6.31
CA GLU A 761 16.18 17.88 -5.48
C GLU A 761 16.75 18.16 -4.08
N ILE A 762 17.43 17.19 -3.45
CA ILE A 762 18.07 17.39 -2.14
C ILE A 762 19.12 18.51 -2.21
N VAL A 763 20.03 18.46 -3.18
CA VAL A 763 21.08 19.49 -3.35
C VAL A 763 20.46 20.86 -3.68
N ASN A 764 19.37 20.90 -4.45
CA ASN A 764 18.64 22.13 -4.71
C ASN A 764 17.99 22.70 -3.45
N ALA A 765 17.40 21.86 -2.58
CA ALA A 765 16.83 22.30 -1.31
C ALA A 765 17.91 22.86 -0.37
N ILE A 766 19.10 22.23 -0.33
CA ILE A 766 20.25 22.78 0.40
C ILE A 766 20.64 24.15 -0.14
N ALA A 767 20.72 24.33 -1.47
CA ALA A 767 21.01 25.63 -2.07
C ALA A 767 19.96 26.69 -1.74
N GLU A 768 18.68 26.32 -1.74
CA GLU A 768 17.55 27.20 -1.42
C GLU A 768 17.60 27.70 0.03
N PHE A 769 17.90 26.82 0.98
CA PHE A 769 17.88 27.15 2.41
C PHE A 769 19.23 27.61 2.97
N LEU A 770 20.33 27.49 2.22
CA LEU A 770 21.67 27.87 2.71
C LEU A 770 21.75 29.31 3.27
N PRO A 771 21.16 30.35 2.63
CA PRO A 771 21.21 31.71 3.17
C PRO A 771 20.57 31.83 4.57
N GLU A 772 19.47 31.12 4.83
CA GLU A 772 18.79 31.07 6.13
C GLU A 772 19.70 30.46 7.21
N VAL A 773 20.41 29.39 6.87
CA VAL A 773 21.32 28.69 7.80
C VAL A 773 22.57 29.53 8.07
N GLN A 774 23.14 30.17 7.06
CA GLN A 774 24.26 31.09 7.23
C GLN A 774 23.88 32.28 8.12
N PHE A 775 22.68 32.83 7.93
CA PHE A 775 22.13 33.86 8.79
C PHE A 775 21.99 33.35 10.23
N ALA A 776 21.43 32.15 10.44
CA ALA A 776 21.26 31.55 11.75
C ALA A 776 22.60 31.31 12.47
N VAL A 777 23.63 30.84 11.77
CA VAL A 777 24.98 30.64 12.33
C VAL A 777 25.63 31.98 12.69
N THR A 778 25.55 32.97 11.79
CA THR A 778 26.14 34.30 12.01
C THR A 778 25.54 35.00 13.22
N ASN A 779 24.24 34.81 13.45
CA ASN A 779 23.52 35.37 14.60
C ASN A 779 23.52 34.47 15.85
N GLY A 780 24.26 33.36 15.85
CA GLY A 780 24.37 32.46 17.00
C GLY A 780 23.11 31.64 17.33
N LEU A 781 22.14 31.56 16.40
CA LEU A 781 20.94 30.72 16.51
C LEU A 781 21.22 29.25 16.17
N ALA A 782 22.28 29.00 15.39
CA ALA A 782 22.75 27.70 14.98
C ALA A 782 24.24 27.54 15.31
N SER A 783 24.67 26.31 15.61
CA SER A 783 26.09 26.02 15.79
C SER A 783 26.84 26.08 14.45
N PRO A 784 28.13 26.49 14.42
CA PRO A 784 28.91 26.57 13.18
C PRO A 784 29.00 25.24 12.41
N ASN A 785 28.92 24.11 13.11
CA ASN A 785 28.93 22.77 12.51
C ASN A 785 27.75 22.48 11.57
N GLN A 786 26.69 23.30 11.58
CA GLN A 786 25.57 23.17 10.63
C GLN A 786 25.99 23.48 9.19
N LEU A 787 27.14 24.16 8.99
CA LEU A 787 27.73 24.43 7.68
C LEU A 787 28.78 23.38 7.26
N ASP A 788 28.93 22.30 8.04
CA ASP A 788 29.89 21.24 7.74
C ASP A 788 29.48 20.44 6.50
N LEU A 789 28.19 20.08 6.40
CA LEU A 789 27.56 19.40 5.25
C LEU A 789 28.46 18.31 4.62
N LEU A 790 28.77 17.29 5.41
CA LEU A 790 29.71 16.22 5.05
C LEU A 790 29.25 15.46 3.80
N GLY A 791 27.94 15.21 3.67
CA GLY A 791 27.34 14.59 2.48
C GLY A 791 27.59 15.43 1.23
N LEU A 792 27.27 16.72 1.29
CA LEU A 792 27.47 17.65 0.19
C LEU A 792 28.95 17.78 -0.22
N ARG A 793 29.86 17.85 0.76
CA ARG A 793 31.32 17.91 0.49
C ARG A 793 31.81 16.65 -0.20
N THR A 794 31.42 15.48 0.31
CA THR A 794 31.77 14.19 -0.30
C THR A 794 31.20 14.06 -1.72
N LEU A 795 30.01 14.61 -1.98
CA LEU A 795 29.40 14.61 -3.30
C LEU A 795 30.16 15.49 -4.30
N ALA A 796 30.65 16.65 -3.88
CA ALA A 796 31.41 17.56 -4.74
C ALA A 796 32.80 17.05 -5.11
N GLU A 797 33.39 16.17 -4.30
CA GLU A 797 34.67 15.52 -4.60
C GLU A 797 34.57 14.48 -5.73
N LYS A 798 33.36 14.01 -6.08
CA LYS A 798 33.19 13.02 -7.16
C LYS A 798 33.70 13.56 -8.51
N THR A 799 34.43 12.71 -9.22
CA THR A 799 34.93 12.94 -10.58
C THR A 799 33.80 12.70 -11.60
N GLY A 800 32.90 13.68 -11.74
CA GLY A 800 31.81 13.64 -12.72
C GLY A 800 31.34 15.03 -13.14
N SER A 801 30.85 15.16 -14.37
CA SER A 801 30.29 16.40 -14.93
C SER A 801 28.78 16.52 -14.74
N SER A 802 28.17 15.62 -13.94
CA SER A 802 26.73 15.64 -13.68
C SER A 802 26.33 16.97 -13.05
N ARG A 803 25.14 17.46 -13.40
CA ARG A 803 24.61 18.73 -12.90
C ARG A 803 24.63 18.80 -11.38
N VAL A 804 24.23 17.73 -10.70
CA VAL A 804 24.19 17.65 -9.24
C VAL A 804 25.57 17.84 -8.60
N ILE A 805 26.63 17.27 -9.18
CA ILE A 805 28.01 17.45 -8.69
C ILE A 805 28.47 18.91 -8.90
N ASN A 806 28.14 19.52 -10.04
CA ASN A 806 28.52 20.91 -10.31
C ASN A 806 27.81 21.90 -9.38
N VAL A 807 26.52 21.65 -9.09
CA VAL A 807 25.78 22.46 -8.10
C VAL A 807 26.38 22.28 -6.71
N ALA A 808 26.70 21.05 -6.29
CA ALA A 808 27.37 20.80 -5.01
C ALA A 808 28.71 21.55 -4.90
N LYS A 809 29.55 21.51 -5.94
CA LYS A 809 30.81 22.28 -6.01
C LYS A 809 30.58 23.77 -5.85
N TYR A 810 29.57 24.32 -6.52
CA TYR A 810 29.22 25.73 -6.41
C TYR A 810 28.79 26.10 -5.00
N ILE A 811 27.93 25.31 -4.36
CA ILE A 811 27.49 25.56 -2.97
C ILE A 811 28.69 25.59 -2.02
N ILE A 812 29.65 24.67 -2.17
CA ILE A 812 30.84 24.62 -1.31
C ILE A 812 31.69 25.89 -1.38
N THR A 813 31.73 26.59 -2.52
CA THR A 813 32.45 27.88 -2.62
C THR A 813 31.85 28.97 -1.72
N GLN A 814 30.64 28.78 -1.22
CA GLN A 814 29.95 29.68 -0.29
C GLN A 814 30.07 29.22 1.18
N LEU A 815 30.70 28.08 1.45
CA LEU A 815 30.84 27.50 2.79
C LEU A 815 32.24 27.75 3.35
N PRO A 816 32.41 27.79 4.69
CA PRO A 816 33.73 27.89 5.31
C PRO A 816 34.62 26.68 4.98
N ASP A 817 35.93 26.90 4.93
CA ASP A 817 36.91 25.83 4.77
C ASP A 817 37.03 24.99 6.04
N ILE A 818 36.90 23.67 5.89
CA ILE A 818 37.04 22.71 6.98
C ILE A 818 38.20 21.77 6.63
N LYS A 819 39.10 21.52 7.58
CA LYS A 819 40.16 20.53 7.43
C LYS A 819 39.55 19.12 7.42
N PHE A 820 39.11 18.68 6.25
CA PHE A 820 38.65 17.32 6.03
C PHE A 820 39.82 16.34 6.19
N VAL A 821 39.72 15.44 7.15
CA VAL A 821 40.62 14.28 7.23
C VAL A 821 40.19 13.35 6.10
N LYS A 822 41.02 13.24 5.06
CA LYS A 822 40.83 12.29 3.96
C LYS A 822 40.49 10.92 4.54
N SER A 823 39.25 10.48 4.37
CA SER A 823 38.96 9.06 4.54
C SER A 823 39.69 8.34 3.41
N LYS A 824 40.73 7.58 3.77
CA LYS A 824 41.26 6.55 2.88
C LYS A 824 40.07 5.65 2.59
N LYS A 825 39.72 5.47 1.31
CA LYS A 825 38.88 4.35 0.89
C LYS A 825 39.56 3.06 1.33
N SER A 826 39.21 2.55 2.51
CA SER A 826 39.41 1.15 2.83
C SER A 826 38.22 0.42 2.25
N ASN A 827 38.40 -0.17 1.06
CA ASN A 827 37.58 -1.30 0.60
C ASN A 827 37.90 -2.57 1.43
N GLU A 828 38.20 -2.44 2.72
CA GLU A 828 38.18 -3.58 3.63
C GLU A 828 36.74 -3.74 4.07
N VAL A 829 36.00 -4.51 3.28
CA VAL A 829 34.71 -5.04 3.70
C VAL A 829 34.96 -5.83 4.98
N ASN A 830 34.37 -5.36 6.09
CA ASN A 830 34.39 -6.09 7.35
C ASN A 830 33.48 -7.32 7.16
N VAL A 831 34.06 -8.46 6.78
CA VAL A 831 33.32 -9.69 6.44
C VAL A 831 32.83 -10.42 7.70
N THR A 832 32.35 -9.70 8.71
CA THR A 832 31.89 -10.27 9.98
C THR A 832 30.57 -11.04 9.85
N ASP A 833 29.84 -10.87 8.74
CA ASP A 833 28.54 -11.50 8.46
C ASP A 833 28.57 -12.45 7.23
N PHE A 834 29.75 -12.93 6.79
CA PHE A 834 29.84 -13.84 5.63
C PHE A 834 28.86 -15.00 5.71
N ASP A 835 28.79 -15.65 6.88
CA ASP A 835 27.99 -16.86 7.09
C ASP A 835 26.47 -16.56 7.13
N LYS A 836 26.06 -15.30 7.33
CA LYS A 836 24.65 -14.88 7.17
C LYS A 836 24.28 -14.75 5.70
N ILE A 837 25.20 -14.25 4.88
CA ILE A 837 24.99 -14.05 3.43
C ILE A 837 25.13 -15.36 2.67
N TRP A 838 26.08 -16.20 3.06
CA TRP A 838 26.42 -17.46 2.41
C TRP A 838 26.23 -18.63 3.39
N PRO A 839 24.98 -19.01 3.72
CA PRO A 839 24.70 -20.09 4.65
C PRO A 839 25.27 -21.41 4.15
N LYS A 840 25.70 -22.28 5.07
CA LYS A 840 26.16 -23.64 4.73
C LYS A 840 25.01 -24.38 4.05
N LYS A 841 25.18 -24.73 2.77
CA LYS A 841 24.18 -25.49 2.01
C LYS A 841 23.85 -26.80 2.72
N GLU A 842 22.58 -27.05 2.99
CA GLU A 842 22.07 -28.38 3.29
C GLU A 842 22.24 -29.29 2.06
N LYS A 843 22.20 -30.62 2.26
CA LYS A 843 22.51 -31.64 1.23
C LYS A 843 22.02 -31.24 -0.17
N ASN A 844 22.92 -31.25 -1.15
CA ASN A 844 22.57 -31.04 -2.57
C ASN A 844 21.41 -31.94 -2.97
N ILE A 845 20.28 -31.33 -3.33
CA ILE A 845 19.19 -32.03 -4.00
C ILE A 845 19.69 -32.40 -5.40
N PRO A 846 19.53 -33.66 -5.84
CA PRO A 846 19.97 -34.07 -7.16
C PRO A 846 19.24 -33.27 -8.25
N VAL A 847 19.99 -32.79 -9.25
CA VAL A 847 19.43 -32.14 -10.44
C VAL A 847 18.50 -33.12 -11.14
N LEU A 848 17.23 -32.72 -11.28
CA LEU A 848 16.20 -33.51 -11.95
C LEU A 848 16.24 -33.19 -13.45
N ASP A 849 17.14 -33.88 -14.17
CA ASP A 849 17.28 -33.70 -15.61
C ASP A 849 16.11 -34.37 -16.36
N ASP A 850 15.36 -33.56 -17.11
CA ASP A 850 14.16 -33.97 -17.85
C ASP A 850 14.41 -34.19 -19.35
N GLY A 851 15.64 -33.93 -19.83
CA GLY A 851 15.99 -34.06 -21.24
C GLY A 851 15.23 -33.13 -22.19
N ALA A 852 14.45 -32.18 -21.68
CA ALA A 852 13.69 -31.25 -22.51
C ALA A 852 14.60 -30.20 -23.14
N ILE A 853 14.27 -29.81 -24.37
CA ILE A 853 14.93 -28.70 -25.07
C ILE A 853 14.07 -27.45 -24.89
N ILE A 854 14.69 -26.37 -24.41
CA ILE A 854 14.02 -25.09 -24.16
C ILE A 854 14.54 -24.00 -25.11
N SER A 855 13.63 -23.22 -25.67
CA SER A 855 13.92 -21.99 -26.41
C SER A 855 13.07 -20.83 -25.90
N ILE A 856 13.49 -19.59 -26.19
CA ILE A 856 12.87 -18.38 -25.63
C ILE A 856 12.58 -17.39 -26.75
N ASP A 857 11.39 -16.81 -26.72
CA ASP A 857 10.95 -15.75 -27.62
C ASP A 857 10.17 -14.67 -26.85
N LEU A 858 9.75 -13.60 -27.53
CA LEU A 858 8.90 -12.54 -26.98
C LEU A 858 7.50 -12.60 -27.56
N PHE A 859 6.54 -12.26 -26.69
CA PHE A 859 5.16 -11.99 -27.05
C PHE A 859 4.77 -10.58 -26.61
N GLU A 860 4.30 -9.76 -27.54
CA GLU A 860 3.77 -8.43 -27.25
C GLU A 860 2.35 -8.54 -26.68
N GLN A 861 2.22 -8.26 -25.38
CA GLN A 861 0.92 -8.23 -24.69
C GLN A 861 0.20 -6.90 -24.92
N SER A 862 0.96 -5.81 -25.03
CA SER A 862 0.47 -4.47 -25.38
C SER A 862 1.59 -3.62 -25.98
N LYS A 863 1.27 -2.42 -26.49
CA LYS A 863 2.26 -1.46 -27.02
C LYS A 863 3.38 -1.08 -26.03
N SER A 864 3.24 -1.38 -24.74
CA SER A 864 4.22 -1.06 -23.70
C SER A 864 4.62 -2.25 -22.83
N ASN A 865 4.13 -3.48 -23.09
CA ASN A 865 4.44 -4.66 -22.27
C ASN A 865 4.67 -5.90 -23.13
N SER A 866 5.81 -6.57 -22.91
CA SER A 866 6.19 -7.82 -23.59
C SER A 866 6.52 -8.90 -22.56
N ALA A 867 6.08 -10.13 -22.78
CA ALA A 867 6.37 -11.27 -21.93
C ALA A 867 7.23 -12.30 -22.65
N PHE A 868 7.99 -13.11 -21.91
CA PHE A 868 8.72 -14.23 -22.49
C PHE A 868 7.78 -15.40 -22.81
N ILE A 869 8.03 -16.04 -23.94
CA ILE A 869 7.50 -17.37 -24.27
C ILE A 869 8.66 -18.35 -24.13
N PHE A 870 8.57 -19.25 -23.16
CA PHE A 870 9.48 -20.40 -23.06
C PHE A 870 8.84 -21.57 -23.80
N THR A 871 9.48 -22.06 -24.85
CA THR A 871 8.99 -23.19 -25.64
C THR A 871 9.78 -24.43 -25.30
N LEU A 872 9.10 -25.45 -24.77
CA LEU A 872 9.68 -26.72 -24.36
C LEU A 872 9.34 -27.80 -25.39
N LYS A 873 10.35 -28.56 -25.80
CA LYS A 873 10.22 -29.81 -26.55
C LYS A 873 10.62 -30.96 -25.62
N LEU A 874 9.65 -31.81 -25.26
CA LEU A 874 9.88 -32.97 -24.41
C LEU A 874 10.46 -34.14 -25.24
N PRO A 875 11.38 -34.96 -24.69
CA PRO A 875 12.01 -36.05 -25.44
C PRO A 875 11.03 -37.14 -25.88
N ASP A 876 10.01 -37.40 -25.06
CA ASP A 876 9.03 -38.47 -25.29
C ASP A 876 7.82 -38.02 -26.15
N ILE A 877 7.78 -36.74 -26.55
CA ILE A 877 6.65 -36.16 -27.30
C ILE A 877 7.18 -35.45 -28.55
N ASN A 878 6.98 -36.06 -29.72
CA ASN A 878 7.56 -35.60 -30.98
C ASN A 878 6.57 -34.84 -31.88
N ASP A 879 5.28 -34.83 -31.57
CA ASP A 879 4.23 -34.23 -32.41
C ASP A 879 3.91 -32.77 -32.06
N ARG A 880 4.33 -32.28 -30.89
CA ARG A 880 4.00 -30.95 -30.37
C ARG A 880 5.10 -30.37 -29.48
N VAL A 881 5.03 -29.05 -29.27
CA VAL A 881 5.82 -28.29 -28.29
C VAL A 881 4.89 -27.70 -27.23
N PHE A 882 5.46 -27.21 -26.14
CA PHE A 882 4.73 -26.64 -25.00
C PHE A 882 5.20 -25.22 -24.73
N HIS A 883 4.33 -24.24 -24.94
CA HIS A 883 4.62 -22.83 -24.66
C HIS A 883 4.26 -22.50 -23.21
N ILE A 884 5.19 -21.91 -22.48
CA ILE A 884 4.98 -21.40 -21.12
C ILE A 884 5.06 -19.88 -21.19
N VAL A 885 3.99 -19.23 -20.76
CA VAL A 885 3.85 -17.76 -20.74
C VAL A 885 3.33 -17.35 -19.37
N LYS A 886 4.10 -16.53 -18.65
CA LYS A 886 3.78 -16.05 -17.31
C LYS A 886 3.69 -14.54 -17.28
N THR A 887 2.47 -13.99 -17.29
CA THR A 887 2.23 -12.54 -17.25
C THR A 887 1.78 -12.04 -15.89
N ASN A 888 1.15 -12.91 -15.09
CA ASN A 888 0.60 -12.62 -13.75
C ASN A 888 1.13 -13.65 -12.73
N TRP A 889 0.48 -13.76 -11.58
CA TRP A 889 0.76 -14.69 -10.49
C TRP A 889 0.77 -16.15 -10.99
N PHE A 890 1.77 -16.94 -10.56
CA PHE A 890 2.00 -18.31 -11.04
C PHE A 890 2.10 -19.35 -9.91
N TYR A 891 0.98 -19.56 -9.21
CA TYR A 891 0.89 -20.58 -8.14
C TYR A 891 1.24 -22.01 -8.60
N ASP A 892 1.14 -22.31 -9.89
CA ASP A 892 1.44 -23.64 -10.41
C ASP A 892 2.90 -24.04 -10.19
N LEU A 893 3.85 -23.11 -10.34
CA LEU A 893 5.28 -23.37 -10.08
C LEU A 893 5.56 -23.57 -8.57
N GLU A 894 4.83 -22.86 -7.71
CA GLU A 894 4.84 -23.07 -6.24
C GLU A 894 4.27 -24.44 -5.85
N GLU A 895 3.32 -24.95 -6.63
CA GLU A 895 2.76 -26.30 -6.48
C GLU A 895 3.63 -27.40 -7.10
N GLY A 896 4.83 -27.09 -7.60
CA GLY A 896 5.74 -28.10 -8.18
C GLY A 896 5.36 -28.55 -9.59
N GLN A 897 4.60 -27.74 -10.33
CA GLN A 897 4.14 -28.03 -11.68
C GLN A 897 4.20 -26.78 -12.57
N CYS A 898 3.91 -26.90 -13.87
CA CYS A 898 3.95 -25.75 -14.76
C CYS A 898 2.86 -25.81 -15.83
N GLN A 899 1.98 -24.83 -15.82
CA GLN A 899 1.00 -24.60 -16.86
C GLN A 899 1.71 -24.27 -18.18
N ALA A 900 1.33 -24.98 -19.23
CA ALA A 900 1.82 -24.80 -20.58
C ALA A 900 0.70 -24.93 -21.62
N TYR A 901 0.94 -24.41 -22.81
CA TYR A 901 0.02 -24.41 -23.94
C TYR A 901 0.60 -25.28 -25.07
N PRO A 902 -0.02 -26.42 -25.40
CA PRO A 902 0.50 -27.33 -26.41
C PRO A 902 0.24 -26.78 -27.82
N ALA A 903 1.26 -26.80 -28.69
CA ALA A 903 1.16 -26.40 -30.09
C ALA A 903 1.79 -27.44 -31.04
N PRO A 904 1.18 -27.75 -32.20
CA PRO A 904 1.78 -28.68 -33.17
C PRO A 904 3.15 -28.21 -33.64
N ILE A 905 4.09 -29.15 -33.84
CA ILE A 905 5.47 -28.80 -34.21
C ILE A 905 5.57 -28.10 -35.58
N GLU A 906 4.60 -28.34 -36.46
CA GLU A 906 4.48 -27.72 -37.80
C GLU A 906 3.99 -26.26 -37.73
N HIS A 907 3.30 -25.90 -36.64
CA HIS A 907 2.76 -24.56 -36.38
C HIS A 907 3.04 -24.11 -34.93
N PRO A 908 4.32 -23.93 -34.54
CA PRO A 908 4.72 -23.70 -33.15
C PRO A 908 4.54 -22.23 -32.71
N LYS A 909 3.65 -21.48 -33.37
CA LYS A 909 3.40 -20.09 -33.00
C LYS A 909 2.39 -20.06 -31.86
N PHE A 910 2.76 -19.40 -30.78
CA PHE A 910 1.84 -19.13 -29.68
C PHE A 910 0.70 -18.20 -30.15
N THR A 911 -0.54 -18.56 -29.83
CA THR A 911 -1.74 -17.77 -30.14
C THR A 911 -2.58 -17.57 -28.88
N THR A 912 -3.14 -16.37 -28.68
CA THR A 912 -3.98 -16.02 -27.54
C THR A 912 -5.38 -16.65 -27.56
N ASP A 913 -5.76 -17.31 -28.65
CA ASP A 913 -7.09 -17.88 -28.84
C ASP A 913 -7.25 -19.21 -28.08
N SER A 914 -8.01 -19.19 -26.98
CA SER A 914 -8.72 -20.33 -26.35
C SER A 914 -8.05 -21.72 -26.31
N GLN A 915 -6.71 -21.80 -26.35
CA GLN A 915 -6.00 -23.07 -26.23
C GLN A 915 -6.17 -23.60 -24.81
N LYS A 916 -6.69 -24.82 -24.67
CA LYS A 916 -6.75 -25.50 -23.38
C LYS A 916 -5.33 -25.69 -22.87
N SER A 917 -5.02 -25.10 -21.72
CA SER A 917 -3.75 -25.31 -21.05
C SER A 917 -3.64 -26.74 -20.53
N VAL A 918 -2.41 -27.22 -20.42
CA VAL A 918 -2.02 -28.46 -19.74
C VAL A 918 -1.04 -28.12 -18.62
N TYR A 919 -0.73 -29.09 -17.77
CA TYR A 919 0.18 -28.95 -16.64
C TYR A 919 1.32 -29.96 -16.78
N LEU A 920 2.56 -29.45 -16.81
CA LEU A 920 3.79 -30.22 -16.82
C LEU A 920 4.24 -30.47 -15.38
N HIS A 921 4.51 -31.71 -15.02
CA HIS A 921 5.02 -32.04 -13.68
C HIS A 921 6.07 -33.14 -13.75
N TRP A 922 6.99 -33.14 -12.79
CA TRP A 922 8.00 -34.19 -12.67
C TRP A 922 7.38 -35.47 -12.11
N ASP A 923 7.70 -36.61 -12.72
CA ASP A 923 7.37 -37.94 -12.22
C ASP A 923 8.63 -38.66 -11.77
N ASN A 924 8.67 -39.06 -10.48
CA ASN A 924 9.85 -39.68 -9.88
C ASN A 924 10.13 -41.09 -10.41
N ASP A 925 9.10 -41.84 -10.81
CA ASP A 925 9.23 -43.22 -11.26
C ASP A 925 9.73 -43.28 -12.71
N LYS A 926 9.17 -42.42 -13.56
CA LYS A 926 9.55 -42.29 -14.98
C LYS A 926 10.78 -41.42 -15.20
N LYS A 927 11.14 -40.59 -14.22
CA LYS A 927 12.23 -39.60 -14.31
C LYS A 927 12.08 -38.69 -15.53
N ALA A 928 10.86 -38.22 -15.77
CA ALA A 928 10.51 -37.40 -16.93
C ALA A 928 9.40 -36.40 -16.58
N LEU A 929 9.26 -35.36 -17.40
CA LEU A 929 8.12 -34.45 -17.34
C LEU A 929 6.88 -35.11 -17.98
N LEU A 930 5.81 -35.25 -17.21
CA LEU A 930 4.52 -35.72 -17.70
C LEU A 930 3.59 -34.55 -17.99
N VAL A 931 2.70 -34.77 -18.95
CA VAL A 931 1.66 -33.82 -19.35
C VAL A 931 0.33 -34.26 -18.75
N SER A 932 -0.23 -33.41 -17.90
CA SER A 932 -1.51 -33.59 -17.26
C SER A 932 -2.53 -32.59 -17.77
N LYS A 933 -3.77 -33.05 -17.94
CA LYS A 933 -4.88 -32.18 -18.39
C LYS A 933 -5.35 -31.22 -17.30
N TYR A 934 -5.23 -31.63 -16.04
CA TYR A 934 -5.80 -30.97 -14.87
C TYR A 934 -4.71 -30.41 -13.96
N ARG A 935 -4.95 -29.26 -13.33
CA ARG A 935 -4.04 -28.66 -12.32
C ARG A 935 -3.88 -29.58 -11.11
N ASN A 936 -4.94 -30.25 -10.67
CA ASN A 936 -4.84 -31.30 -9.66
C ASN A 936 -4.81 -32.67 -10.34
N TRP A 937 -3.66 -33.03 -10.90
CA TRP A 937 -3.47 -34.30 -11.60
C TRP A 937 -3.57 -35.54 -10.70
N LEU A 938 -3.48 -35.39 -9.38
CA LEU A 938 -3.73 -36.47 -8.42
C LEU A 938 -5.21 -36.87 -8.36
N LYS A 939 -6.13 -35.91 -8.56
CA LYS A 939 -7.58 -36.12 -8.49
C LYS A 939 -8.30 -35.97 -9.82
N ASN A 940 -7.59 -35.60 -10.89
CA ASN A 940 -8.13 -35.32 -12.21
C ASN A 940 -9.21 -34.23 -12.21
N GLU A 941 -8.98 -33.15 -11.47
CA GLU A 941 -9.92 -32.03 -11.33
C GLU A 941 -9.22 -30.66 -11.54
N ASP A 942 -10.00 -29.66 -11.95
CA ASP A 942 -9.54 -28.29 -12.05
C ASP A 942 -9.53 -27.66 -10.64
N GLY A 943 -8.35 -27.64 -10.01
CA GLY A 943 -8.15 -27.12 -8.65
C GLY A 943 -6.67 -27.16 -8.24
N PRO A 944 -6.27 -26.54 -7.11
CA PRO A 944 -4.90 -26.60 -6.60
C PRO A 944 -4.49 -28.05 -6.28
N LEU A 945 -3.19 -28.34 -6.39
CA LEU A 945 -2.67 -29.69 -6.19
C LEU A 945 -2.91 -30.16 -4.73
N SER A 946 -3.72 -31.21 -4.55
CA SER A 946 -4.10 -31.70 -3.23
C SER A 946 -3.04 -32.66 -2.65
N SER A 947 -1.82 -32.17 -2.43
CA SER A 947 -0.72 -32.94 -1.85
C SER A 947 -0.20 -32.28 -0.58
N THR A 948 0.15 -33.09 0.42
CA THR A 948 0.89 -32.63 1.61
C THR A 948 2.38 -32.44 1.32
N LYS A 949 2.88 -32.95 0.19
CA LYS A 949 4.26 -32.82 -0.26
C LYS A 949 4.30 -32.27 -1.68
N ILE A 950 4.86 -31.08 -1.83
CA ILE A 950 5.00 -30.40 -3.12
C ILE A 950 5.99 -31.19 -4.00
N PRO A 951 5.62 -31.56 -5.24
CA PRO A 951 6.55 -32.14 -6.21
C PRO A 951 7.75 -31.22 -6.49
N ALA A 952 8.91 -31.80 -6.77
CA ALA A 952 10.07 -31.01 -7.17
C ALA A 952 9.95 -30.56 -8.63
N LEU A 953 10.39 -29.34 -8.94
CA LEU A 953 10.54 -28.89 -10.32
C LEU A 953 11.75 -29.54 -10.99
N SER A 954 11.60 -29.85 -12.27
CA SER A 954 12.71 -30.33 -13.09
C SER A 954 13.68 -29.20 -13.48
N ASN A 955 14.88 -29.56 -13.94
CA ASN A 955 15.91 -28.61 -14.33
C ASN A 955 15.40 -27.58 -15.37
N THR A 956 14.64 -28.02 -16.38
CA THR A 956 14.13 -27.11 -17.42
C THR A 956 13.07 -26.14 -16.86
N LEU A 957 12.23 -26.59 -15.91
CA LEU A 957 11.27 -25.71 -15.25
C LEU A 957 11.94 -24.70 -14.31
N LEU A 958 13.03 -25.10 -13.63
CA LEU A 958 13.85 -24.16 -12.86
C LEU A 958 14.54 -23.12 -13.77
N MET A 959 14.98 -23.52 -14.97
CA MET A 959 15.50 -22.56 -15.96
C MET A 959 14.43 -21.55 -16.40
N VAL A 960 13.15 -21.94 -16.50
CA VAL A 960 12.04 -21.00 -16.74
C VAL A 960 11.96 -19.97 -15.61
N VAL A 961 11.99 -20.41 -14.34
CA VAL A 961 11.99 -19.51 -13.17
C VAL A 961 13.14 -18.51 -13.22
N ILE A 962 14.37 -18.96 -13.52
CA ILE A 962 15.54 -18.07 -13.65
C ILE A 962 15.34 -17.09 -14.80
N GLY A 963 14.80 -17.54 -15.94
CA GLY A 963 14.51 -16.68 -17.08
C GLY A 963 13.49 -15.58 -16.76
N LEU A 964 12.51 -15.86 -15.91
CA LEU A 964 11.50 -14.88 -15.46
C LEU A 964 12.11 -13.72 -14.66
N LEU A 965 13.29 -13.88 -14.05
CA LEU A 965 14.03 -12.77 -13.43
C LEU A 965 14.39 -11.66 -14.43
N ALA A 966 14.50 -11.98 -15.72
CA ALA A 966 14.77 -10.98 -16.77
C ALA A 966 13.51 -10.29 -17.32
N GLN A 967 12.31 -10.69 -16.89
CA GLN A 967 11.05 -10.09 -17.32
C GLN A 967 10.77 -8.80 -16.53
N ASP A 968 9.91 -7.93 -17.07
CA ASP A 968 9.36 -6.79 -16.33
C ASP A 968 7.93 -7.12 -15.85
N GLY A 969 7.48 -6.51 -14.74
CA GLY A 969 6.14 -6.71 -14.17
C GLY A 969 6.09 -7.70 -13.00
N GLU A 970 4.88 -8.12 -12.62
CA GLU A 970 4.63 -8.96 -11.43
C GLU A 970 5.36 -10.31 -11.48
N GLY A 971 5.51 -10.90 -12.67
CA GLY A 971 6.17 -12.20 -12.83
C GLY A 971 7.62 -12.22 -12.33
N ALA A 972 8.34 -11.09 -12.38
CA ALA A 972 9.70 -10.99 -11.85
C ALA A 972 9.74 -11.01 -10.31
N TYR A 973 8.75 -10.39 -9.66
CA TYR A 973 8.65 -10.37 -8.19
C TYR A 973 8.41 -11.78 -7.63
N PHE A 974 7.51 -12.55 -8.24
CA PHE A 974 7.28 -13.95 -7.84
C PHE A 974 8.50 -14.84 -8.10
N ALA A 975 9.21 -14.62 -9.20
CA ALA A 975 10.44 -15.34 -9.49
C ALA A 975 11.53 -15.03 -8.44
N GLU A 976 11.68 -13.75 -8.02
CA GLU A 976 12.59 -13.35 -6.94
C GLU A 976 12.29 -14.12 -5.64
N ASN A 977 11.03 -14.21 -5.23
CA ASN A 977 10.62 -14.94 -4.04
C ASN A 977 10.88 -16.44 -4.15
N TYR A 978 10.48 -17.06 -5.26
CA TYR A 978 10.67 -18.50 -5.49
C TYR A 978 12.15 -18.89 -5.47
N VAL A 979 13.00 -18.08 -6.10
CA VAL A 979 14.45 -18.30 -6.20
C VAL A 979 15.13 -18.28 -4.82
N LEU A 980 14.59 -17.54 -3.84
CA LEU A 980 15.11 -17.49 -2.48
C LEU A 980 14.62 -18.65 -1.60
N THR A 981 13.38 -19.06 -1.77
CA THR A 981 12.74 -20.11 -0.95
C THR A 981 13.02 -21.51 -1.48
N SER A 982 13.37 -21.63 -2.76
CA SER A 982 13.58 -22.91 -3.42
C SER A 982 15.04 -23.32 -3.48
N HIS A 983 15.29 -24.63 -3.45
CA HIS A 983 16.63 -25.18 -3.59
C HIS A 983 17.04 -25.27 -5.06
N ILE A 984 17.60 -24.19 -5.60
CA ILE A 984 18.19 -24.17 -6.94
C ILE A 984 19.70 -24.43 -6.82
N ASP A 985 20.22 -25.37 -7.61
CA ASP A 985 21.63 -25.69 -7.63
C ASP A 985 22.43 -24.82 -8.63
N GLU A 986 23.75 -24.81 -8.44
CA GLU A 986 24.68 -24.01 -9.24
C GLU A 986 24.69 -24.42 -10.73
N GLU A 987 24.57 -25.71 -11.01
CA GLU A 987 24.65 -26.24 -12.37
C GLU A 987 23.39 -25.87 -13.16
N THR A 988 22.22 -25.88 -12.52
CA THR A 988 20.97 -25.34 -13.10
C THR A 988 21.12 -23.87 -13.50
N VAL A 989 21.69 -23.03 -12.62
CA VAL A 989 21.94 -21.60 -12.93
C VAL A 989 22.93 -21.45 -14.08
N ARG A 990 24.00 -22.25 -14.09
CA ARG A 990 25.01 -22.25 -15.15
C ARG A 990 24.42 -22.65 -16.51
N ARG A 991 23.60 -23.71 -16.55
CA ARG A 991 22.86 -24.14 -17.76
C ARG A 991 21.91 -23.05 -18.26
N ALA A 992 21.18 -22.40 -17.35
CA ALA A 992 20.28 -21.29 -17.68
C ALA A 992 21.03 -20.14 -18.36
N ILE A 993 22.10 -19.63 -17.75
CA ILE A 993 22.83 -18.49 -18.32
C ILE A 993 23.52 -18.83 -19.65
N LEU A 994 24.05 -20.04 -19.81
CA LEU A 994 24.64 -20.48 -21.08
C LEU A 994 23.61 -20.58 -22.21
N LEU A 995 22.34 -20.92 -21.89
CA LEU A 995 21.24 -20.85 -22.84
C LEU A 995 20.93 -19.37 -23.18
N PHE A 996 20.78 -18.53 -22.17
CA PHE A 996 20.36 -17.14 -22.36
C PHE A 996 21.39 -16.29 -23.10
N LEU A 997 22.69 -16.50 -22.87
CA LEU A 997 23.76 -15.79 -23.58
C LEU A 997 23.76 -16.06 -25.10
N LYS A 998 23.19 -17.19 -25.54
CA LYS A 998 23.01 -17.50 -26.97
C LYS A 998 21.78 -16.80 -27.57
N ASN A 999 20.91 -16.21 -26.77
CA ASN A 999 19.67 -15.59 -27.21
C ASN A 999 19.68 -14.07 -26.96
N PRO A 1000 19.70 -13.23 -28.01
CA PRO A 1000 19.83 -11.77 -27.87
C PRO A 1000 18.63 -11.11 -27.18
N ILE A 1001 17.49 -11.79 -27.06
CA ILE A 1001 16.28 -11.32 -26.41
C ILE A 1001 16.47 -11.15 -24.89
N VAL A 1002 17.26 -12.04 -24.27
CA VAL A 1002 17.46 -12.03 -22.82
C VAL A 1002 18.69 -11.20 -22.49
N SER A 1003 18.49 -10.10 -21.76
CA SER A 1003 19.61 -9.28 -21.28
C SER A 1003 20.15 -9.85 -19.96
N PRO A 1004 21.42 -10.29 -19.89
CA PRO A 1004 22.01 -10.77 -18.64
C PRO A 1004 22.00 -9.72 -17.52
N ALA A 1005 22.02 -8.43 -17.88
CA ALA A 1005 21.90 -7.34 -16.90
C ALA A 1005 20.54 -7.34 -16.17
N LYS A 1006 19.46 -7.85 -16.78
CA LYS A 1006 18.16 -7.96 -16.10
C LYS A 1006 18.12 -9.14 -15.12
N LEU A 1007 18.79 -10.26 -15.43
CA LEU A 1007 18.86 -11.44 -14.55
C LEU A 1007 19.52 -11.14 -13.20
N ILE A 1008 20.48 -10.20 -13.18
CA ILE A 1008 21.19 -9.82 -11.96
C ILE A 1008 20.59 -8.60 -11.27
N ARG A 1009 19.42 -8.11 -11.69
CA ARG A 1009 18.76 -6.94 -11.07
C ARG A 1009 18.49 -7.16 -9.58
N SER A 1010 18.19 -8.40 -9.19
CA SER A 1010 17.96 -8.80 -7.80
C SER A 1010 19.23 -8.72 -6.97
N LEU A 1011 20.41 -9.02 -7.55
CA LEU A 1011 21.71 -8.79 -6.90
C LEU A 1011 21.97 -7.30 -6.64
N GLU A 1012 21.42 -6.39 -7.44
CA GLU A 1012 21.57 -4.95 -7.21
C GLU A 1012 20.80 -4.48 -5.97
N LYS A 1013 19.66 -5.14 -5.69
CA LYS A 1013 18.79 -4.82 -4.57
C LYS A 1013 19.33 -5.43 -3.28
N GLU A 1014 19.69 -6.71 -3.31
CA GLU A 1014 20.05 -7.47 -2.12
C GLU A 1014 21.17 -8.48 -2.35
N ILE A 1015 22.14 -8.50 -1.44
CA ILE A 1015 23.29 -9.40 -1.51
C ILE A 1015 22.93 -10.88 -1.29
N LYS A 1016 21.77 -11.18 -0.68
CA LYS A 1016 21.34 -12.56 -0.38
C LYS A 1016 21.19 -13.46 -1.61
N PHE A 1017 21.05 -12.87 -2.80
CA PHE A 1017 21.01 -13.61 -4.06
C PHE A 1017 22.41 -14.06 -4.54
N LEU A 1018 23.49 -13.52 -3.97
CA LEU A 1018 24.87 -13.74 -4.42
C LEU A 1018 25.31 -15.22 -4.39
N PRO A 1019 25.02 -16.02 -3.35
CA PRO A 1019 25.39 -17.44 -3.31
C PRO A 1019 24.80 -18.28 -4.44
N LEU A 1020 23.68 -17.83 -5.01
CA LEU A 1020 22.99 -18.52 -6.10
C LEU A 1020 23.33 -17.96 -7.48
N LEU A 1021 23.36 -16.63 -7.63
CA LEU A 1021 23.48 -15.97 -8.93
C LEU A 1021 24.92 -15.64 -9.34
N TRP A 1022 25.93 -15.92 -8.51
CA TRP A 1022 27.34 -15.73 -8.90
C TRP A 1022 27.74 -16.45 -10.21
N PRO A 1023 27.20 -17.63 -10.61
CA PRO A 1023 27.57 -18.27 -11.87
C PRO A 1023 27.23 -17.38 -13.07
N ILE A 1024 26.17 -16.57 -12.97
CA ILE A 1024 25.79 -15.62 -14.03
C ILE A 1024 26.92 -14.61 -14.26
N LEU A 1025 27.55 -14.10 -13.19
CA LEU A 1025 28.64 -13.12 -13.29
C LEU A 1025 29.86 -13.71 -14.01
N ILE A 1026 30.28 -14.91 -13.62
CA ILE A 1026 31.47 -15.56 -14.17
C ILE A 1026 31.23 -16.01 -15.62
N GLU A 1027 30.10 -16.65 -15.93
CA GLU A 1027 29.79 -17.10 -17.30
C GLU A 1027 29.64 -15.92 -18.28
N CYS A 1028 29.08 -14.80 -17.82
CA CYS A 1028 29.02 -13.58 -18.63
C CYS A 1028 30.41 -13.03 -18.95
N VAL A 1029 31.33 -12.99 -17.97
CA VAL A 1029 32.71 -12.55 -18.18
C VAL A 1029 33.44 -13.49 -19.14
N ARG A 1030 33.27 -14.81 -18.98
CA ARG A 1030 33.82 -15.83 -19.90
C ARG A 1030 33.32 -15.65 -21.32
N PHE A 1031 32.01 -15.45 -21.49
CA PHE A 1031 31.41 -15.23 -22.79
C PHE A 1031 31.97 -13.98 -23.47
N VAL A 1032 32.08 -12.86 -22.75
CA VAL A 1032 32.63 -11.63 -23.32
C VAL A 1032 34.12 -11.76 -23.65
N GLY A 1033 34.91 -12.43 -22.82
CA GLY A 1033 36.32 -12.72 -23.13
C GLY A 1033 36.48 -13.54 -24.42
N ASN A 1034 35.62 -14.53 -24.64
CA ASN A 1034 35.56 -15.29 -25.89
C ASN A 1034 35.18 -14.43 -27.11
N LEU A 1035 34.23 -13.50 -26.96
CA LEU A 1035 33.87 -12.55 -28.01
C LEU A 1035 35.05 -11.65 -28.38
N ILE A 1036 35.76 -11.10 -27.38
CA ILE A 1036 36.93 -10.25 -27.61
C ILE A 1036 38.04 -11.03 -28.31
N SER A 1037 38.27 -12.29 -27.91
CA SER A 1037 39.26 -13.16 -28.54
C SER A 1037 38.95 -13.44 -30.02
N ARG A 1038 37.67 -13.34 -30.43
CA ARG A 1038 37.21 -13.45 -31.82
C ARG A 1038 37.16 -12.11 -32.55
N GLY A 1039 37.53 -11.00 -31.90
CA GLY A 1039 37.48 -9.65 -32.47
C GLY A 1039 36.08 -9.03 -32.51
N GLU A 1040 35.13 -9.57 -31.76
CA GLU A 1040 33.75 -9.08 -31.71
C GLU A 1040 33.60 -7.89 -30.72
N LYS A 1041 32.50 -7.14 -30.83
CA LYS A 1041 32.24 -5.96 -29.97
C LYS A 1041 31.81 -6.38 -28.56
N ILE A 1042 32.28 -5.63 -27.56
CA ILE A 1042 31.84 -5.78 -26.17
C ILE A 1042 30.36 -5.40 -26.04
N PRO A 1043 29.47 -6.30 -25.57
CA PRO A 1043 28.06 -5.98 -25.35
C PRO A 1043 27.88 -4.89 -24.30
N VAL A 1044 26.88 -4.01 -24.46
CA VAL A 1044 26.64 -2.88 -23.55
C VAL A 1044 26.36 -3.35 -22.12
N TRP A 1045 25.65 -4.47 -21.96
CA TRP A 1045 25.31 -5.06 -20.66
C TRP A 1045 26.54 -5.51 -19.84
N THR A 1046 27.71 -5.69 -20.48
CA THR A 1046 28.98 -6.07 -19.81
C THR A 1046 29.33 -5.09 -18.69
N ASN A 1047 29.09 -3.79 -18.91
CA ASN A 1047 29.35 -2.76 -17.90
C ASN A 1047 28.58 -3.04 -16.60
N ARG A 1048 27.37 -3.60 -16.69
CA ARG A 1048 26.51 -3.85 -15.55
C ARG A 1048 26.94 -5.10 -14.78
N ILE A 1049 27.34 -6.15 -15.49
CA ILE A 1049 27.93 -7.36 -14.89
C ILE A 1049 29.19 -6.99 -14.08
N LEU A 1050 30.07 -6.18 -14.67
CA LEU A 1050 31.30 -5.74 -14.01
C LEU A 1050 31.03 -4.80 -12.82
N ASP A 1051 30.01 -3.94 -12.89
CA ASP A 1051 29.61 -3.11 -11.74
C ASP A 1051 29.24 -3.97 -10.53
N ILE A 1052 28.44 -5.01 -10.74
CA ILE A 1052 27.98 -5.89 -9.65
C ILE A 1052 29.11 -6.79 -9.15
N SER A 1053 29.97 -7.26 -10.06
CA SER A 1053 31.16 -8.03 -9.69
C SER A 1053 32.12 -7.21 -8.83
N LEU A 1054 32.31 -5.92 -9.14
CA LEU A 1054 33.11 -4.99 -8.34
C LEU A 1054 32.46 -4.68 -6.99
N GLN A 1055 31.14 -4.46 -6.98
CA GLN A 1055 30.39 -4.18 -5.75
C GLN A 1055 30.55 -5.31 -4.72
N TYR A 1056 30.60 -6.56 -5.17
CA TYR A 1056 30.69 -7.73 -4.32
C TYR A 1056 32.05 -8.45 -4.38
N SER A 1057 33.11 -7.77 -4.86
CA SER A 1057 34.42 -8.39 -5.10
C SER A 1057 35.02 -9.03 -3.83
N ALA A 1058 34.88 -8.37 -2.67
CA ALA A 1058 35.33 -8.91 -1.39
C ALA A 1058 34.61 -10.21 -0.99
N TYR A 1059 33.29 -10.29 -1.19
CA TYR A 1059 32.50 -11.48 -0.89
C TYR A 1059 32.78 -12.61 -1.88
N LEU A 1060 32.93 -12.30 -3.17
CA LEU A 1060 33.29 -13.25 -4.21
C LEU A 1060 34.69 -13.85 -3.95
N LYS A 1061 35.64 -13.01 -3.53
CA LYS A 1061 36.99 -13.43 -3.12
C LYS A 1061 36.95 -14.35 -1.89
N GLU A 1062 36.23 -13.95 -0.84
CA GLU A 1062 36.10 -14.76 0.38
C GLU A 1062 35.39 -16.10 0.09
N ALA A 1063 34.34 -16.10 -0.74
CA ALA A 1063 33.65 -17.31 -1.15
C ALA A 1063 34.55 -18.27 -1.95
N ALA A 1064 35.42 -17.73 -2.81
CA ALA A 1064 36.45 -18.51 -3.49
C ALA A 1064 37.47 -19.09 -2.50
N LEU A 1065 37.96 -18.30 -1.54
CA LEU A 1065 38.90 -18.75 -0.50
C LEU A 1065 38.32 -19.88 0.37
N ARG A 1066 37.03 -19.78 0.71
CA ARG A 1066 36.31 -20.82 1.48
C ARG A 1066 35.87 -22.02 0.64
N GLY A 1067 36.16 -22.04 -0.67
CA GLY A 1067 35.84 -23.16 -1.56
C GLY A 1067 34.37 -23.26 -1.99
N TYR A 1068 33.57 -22.20 -1.77
CA TYR A 1068 32.17 -22.16 -2.23
C TYR A 1068 32.05 -21.91 -3.73
N ILE A 1069 33.04 -21.24 -4.34
CA ILE A 1069 33.12 -21.01 -5.79
C ILE A 1069 34.21 -21.94 -6.35
N LYS A 1070 33.79 -23.02 -7.01
CA LYS A 1070 34.71 -24.05 -7.53
C LYS A 1070 35.52 -23.58 -8.75
N ASP A 1071 34.94 -22.70 -9.57
CA ASP A 1071 35.54 -22.15 -10.80
C ASP A 1071 35.93 -20.67 -10.66
N ALA A 1072 36.65 -20.32 -9.58
CA ALA A 1072 37.02 -18.95 -9.25
C ALA A 1072 38.08 -18.30 -10.16
N LYS A 1073 38.36 -18.86 -11.35
CA LYS A 1073 39.41 -18.39 -12.26
C LYS A 1073 39.02 -17.18 -13.11
N TRP A 1074 37.73 -16.80 -13.14
CA TRP A 1074 37.20 -15.68 -13.94
C TRP A 1074 37.76 -15.63 -15.37
N GLU A 1075 37.75 -16.78 -16.04
CA GLU A 1075 38.19 -16.91 -17.44
C GLU A 1075 37.51 -15.85 -18.31
N GLY A 1076 38.25 -15.21 -19.21
CA GLY A 1076 37.74 -14.09 -20.02
C GLY A 1076 37.98 -12.69 -19.41
N LEU A 1077 38.24 -12.57 -18.10
CA LEU A 1077 38.45 -11.29 -17.44
C LEU A 1077 39.72 -10.58 -17.93
N HIS A 1078 40.80 -11.35 -18.14
CA HIS A 1078 42.07 -10.82 -18.61
C HIS A 1078 41.97 -10.29 -20.05
N GLU A 1079 41.24 -11.00 -20.92
CA GLU A 1079 40.97 -10.61 -22.31
C GLU A 1079 40.20 -9.27 -22.36
N ILE A 1080 39.25 -9.06 -21.44
CA ILE A 1080 38.56 -7.77 -21.30
C ILE A 1080 39.51 -6.68 -20.79
N ALA A 1081 40.28 -6.95 -19.75
CA ALA A 1081 41.19 -5.99 -19.13
C ALA A 1081 42.35 -5.56 -20.06
N SER A 1082 42.84 -6.47 -20.90
CA SER A 1082 43.96 -6.25 -21.85
C SER A 1082 43.53 -5.65 -23.20
N SER A 1083 42.22 -5.50 -23.44
CA SER A 1083 41.69 -4.93 -24.67
C SER A 1083 42.19 -3.50 -24.91
N LYS A 1084 42.57 -3.18 -26.17
CA LYS A 1084 43.01 -1.84 -26.59
C LYS A 1084 41.85 -0.84 -26.73
N LEU A 1085 40.60 -1.28 -26.55
CA LEU A 1085 39.41 -0.43 -26.64
C LEU A 1085 39.34 0.56 -25.47
N LYS A 1086 39.21 1.86 -25.77
CA LYS A 1086 38.90 2.89 -24.75
C LYS A 1086 37.42 2.77 -24.34
N SER A 1087 37.11 1.91 -23.38
CA SER A 1087 35.76 1.76 -22.84
C SER A 1087 35.76 1.64 -21.31
N THR A 1088 34.63 2.02 -20.69
CA THR A 1088 34.42 1.88 -19.25
C THR A 1088 34.49 0.42 -18.78
N ALA A 1089 34.10 -0.53 -19.63
CA ALA A 1089 34.15 -1.96 -19.31
C ALA A 1089 35.60 -2.43 -19.11
N VAL A 1090 36.54 -1.97 -19.95
CA VAL A 1090 37.98 -2.30 -19.83
C VAL A 1090 38.56 -1.75 -18.52
N ALA A 1091 38.23 -0.52 -18.14
CA ALA A 1091 38.69 0.06 -16.88
C ALA A 1091 38.15 -0.71 -15.65
N LYS A 1092 36.87 -1.10 -15.68
CA LYS A 1092 36.25 -1.90 -14.61
C LYS A 1092 36.82 -3.31 -14.52
N ALA A 1093 37.11 -3.95 -15.65
CA ALA A 1093 37.74 -5.26 -15.69
C ALA A 1093 39.14 -5.27 -15.06
N LYS A 1094 39.95 -4.23 -15.32
CA LYS A 1094 41.25 -4.03 -14.65
C LYS A 1094 41.10 -3.92 -13.14
N GLN A 1095 40.18 -3.07 -12.67
CA GLN A 1095 39.90 -2.93 -11.25
C GLN A 1095 39.45 -4.25 -10.61
N LEU A 1096 38.58 -5.00 -11.29
CA LEU A 1096 38.07 -6.27 -10.76
C LEU A 1096 39.17 -7.32 -10.66
N GLN A 1097 40.09 -7.35 -11.64
CA GLN A 1097 41.25 -8.23 -11.62
C GLN A 1097 42.16 -7.94 -10.42
N GLU A 1098 42.37 -6.65 -10.10
CA GLU A 1098 43.12 -6.21 -8.92
C GLU A 1098 42.40 -6.60 -7.61
N ASP A 1099 41.11 -6.30 -7.47
CA ASP A 1099 40.32 -6.58 -6.25
C ASP A 1099 40.28 -8.07 -5.89
N LEU A 1100 40.10 -8.94 -6.91
CA LEU A 1100 40.05 -10.38 -6.74
C LEU A 1100 41.44 -11.02 -6.53
N ASN A 1101 42.52 -10.25 -6.71
CA ASN A 1101 43.91 -10.71 -6.62
C ASN A 1101 44.21 -11.88 -7.58
N ILE A 1102 43.60 -11.86 -8.77
CA ILE A 1102 43.80 -12.86 -9.83
C ILE A 1102 45.04 -12.43 -10.62
N ASN A 1103 46.21 -12.78 -10.09
CA ASN A 1103 47.46 -12.71 -10.83
C ASN A 1103 47.55 -13.89 -11.80
N LEU A 1104 48.00 -13.60 -13.02
CA LEU A 1104 48.29 -14.57 -14.08
C LEU A 1104 49.20 -15.70 -13.59
#